data_AF-A0A081NIK2-F1
#
_entry.id   AF-A0A081NIK2-F1
#
_cell.length_a   1.000
_cell.length_b   1.000
_cell.length_c   1.000
_cell.angle_alpha   90.00
_cell.angle_beta   90.00
_cell.angle_gamma   90.00
#
_symmetry.space_group_name_H-M   'P 1'
#
loop_
_entity.id
_entity.type
_entity.pdbx_description
1 polymer ?
#
loop_
_entity_poly.entity_id
_entity_poly.type
_entity_poly.pdbx_seq_one_letter_code
_entity_poly.pdbx_strand_id
1 'polypeptide(L)'
;MKIGPGHHQVDASSDRSSLKTSSNEASASYQFKPVHSGPGHKKIPAPSGDLDSKDLGQYSIKPESGTAKLLDLEDFAEPEPTLIVGLEMVNAHPKQGLPRDYLTRFMKSCSKRQMPFFSRFVEPVSKSLIARAWPTKNYMIKTKSANSGLPAGTIPSDQKYSKKAGDPKKVARLNQLTQKCLKSTWKDGRRVAVSIPLKLDFERIEELESQGYVFDREEMRDEQGKLLALRFKAFEGNNPKGKIQIQEAWLEEDDEWAIYEGPDRKSSIEVLAKPSEKEGAKALPYTADVDPLLEAFPLSDLDLGGKDKLPLPLISDVIVRKQVETYKNRLKSQFMEDTITAEQFVMKLSHYHDLEKELLKDFFTGITADGEHFEKEDPEMGNVTQRTRNMVSHYKRELQTQEDVVHHNVDAHSLATDESANYPVTAFFPESMGIHDGICMIFNEQQLLDVMFELMEAGYEPEKNLLWGKTRARRPSFNQALHHLEGKTLSQQQKDKQLGEEIEKYWDSGISSESNELEEEVMDFLLQASVQQQTEIEMAMRKLSLSSQGSEGNLSSSDSAIELDSDDDLISSDSAISLESEDEELSISTSSLRSTKHRPSLDSISEENDPGYGSDSEPEDLHDNLTREQLRARENLRSSGQSGQEISDE
;
A
#
# COMPACT_ATOMS: atom_id res chain seq x y z
N MET A 1 33.84 -54.47 -8.29
CA MET A 1 35.20 -54.37 -7.71
C MET A 1 35.20 -53.28 -6.63
N LYS A 2 36.14 -53.32 -5.69
CA LYS A 2 36.25 -52.41 -4.52
C LYS A 2 37.24 -51.26 -4.76
N ILE A 3 37.41 -50.43 -3.73
CA ILE A 3 38.41 -49.36 -3.49
C ILE A 3 37.90 -47.98 -3.94
N GLY A 4 37.91 -46.91 -3.13
CA GLY A 4 38.28 -46.76 -1.71
C GLY A 4 38.48 -45.27 -1.35
N PRO A 5 38.16 -44.78 -0.14
CA PRO A 5 38.21 -43.35 0.19
C PRO A 5 39.57 -42.90 0.73
N GLY A 6 39.91 -41.62 0.51
CA GLY A 6 41.11 -40.98 1.06
C GLY A 6 40.82 -40.14 2.31
N HIS A 7 41.43 -40.49 3.44
CA HIS A 7 41.51 -39.65 4.65
C HIS A 7 42.79 -38.80 4.59
N HIS A 8 42.74 -37.57 5.13
CA HIS A 8 43.91 -36.95 5.76
C HIS A 8 43.53 -36.02 6.93
N GLN A 9 43.86 -36.46 8.14
CA GLN A 9 44.57 -35.62 9.14
C GLN A 9 46.07 -35.65 8.73
N VAL A 10 47.02 -34.84 9.22
CA VAL A 10 47.13 -33.94 10.40
C VAL A 10 47.85 -32.64 9.90
N ASP A 11 48.35 -31.65 10.66
CA ASP A 11 48.62 -31.47 12.10
C ASP A 11 48.56 -29.97 12.51
N ALA A 12 48.91 -29.63 13.76
CA ALA A 12 49.05 -28.26 14.25
C ALA A 12 50.51 -27.87 14.59
N SER A 13 50.94 -26.69 14.13
CA SER A 13 52.10 -25.95 14.65
C SER A 13 51.96 -24.48 14.22
N SER A 14 51.63 -23.56 15.12
CA SER A 14 52.60 -22.75 15.87
C SER A 14 53.62 -22.03 14.98
N ASP A 15 53.38 -20.74 14.71
CA ASP A 15 54.48 -19.79 14.77
C ASP A 15 54.03 -18.38 15.20
N ARG A 16 54.88 -17.72 15.99
CA ARG A 16 54.66 -16.36 16.50
C ARG A 16 55.50 -15.39 15.68
N SER A 17 54.88 -14.48 14.93
CA SER A 17 55.55 -13.28 14.42
C SER A 17 54.83 -12.01 14.89
N SER A 18 55.50 -11.26 15.76
CA SER A 18 55.01 -9.99 16.29
C SER A 18 55.11 -8.89 15.25
N LEU A 19 53.98 -8.35 14.81
CA LEU A 19 53.90 -7.08 14.08
C LEU A 19 53.27 -6.02 14.99
N LYS A 20 54.07 -5.00 15.32
CA LYS A 20 53.62 -3.83 16.08
C LYS A 20 52.82 -2.92 15.15
N THR A 21 51.52 -2.82 15.36
CA THR A 21 50.71 -1.72 14.82
C THR A 21 50.57 -0.63 15.88
N SER A 22 50.92 0.60 15.52
CA SER A 22 50.82 1.77 16.39
C SER A 22 49.39 2.28 16.43
N SER A 23 48.73 2.13 17.57
CA SER A 23 47.42 2.72 17.87
C SER A 23 47.52 4.24 18.01
N ASN A 24 46.88 4.98 17.11
CA ASN A 24 46.51 6.38 17.32
C ASN A 24 44.99 6.48 17.33
N GLU A 25 44.38 6.00 18.42
CA GLU A 25 42.96 6.21 18.69
C GLU A 25 42.76 7.57 19.35
N ALA A 26 42.15 8.51 18.62
CA ALA A 26 41.62 9.75 19.18
C ALA A 26 40.12 9.56 19.46
N SER A 27 39.78 8.69 20.42
CA SER A 27 38.39 8.45 20.81
C SER A 27 37.84 9.61 21.65
N ALA A 28 37.14 10.54 21.01
CA ALA A 28 36.39 11.59 21.70
C ALA A 28 35.13 10.99 22.37
N SER A 29 35.28 10.47 23.60
CA SER A 29 34.18 9.88 24.37
C SER A 29 33.19 10.94 24.85
N TYR A 30 32.14 11.20 24.07
CA TYR A 30 30.99 11.99 24.53
C TYR A 30 30.12 11.15 25.48
N GLN A 31 30.24 11.41 26.79
CA GLN A 31 29.35 10.84 27.78
C GLN A 31 27.98 11.51 27.72
N PHE A 32 26.96 10.79 27.24
CA PHE A 32 25.57 11.22 27.38
C PHE A 32 25.15 11.16 28.85
N LYS A 33 24.57 12.25 29.36
CA LYS A 33 23.90 12.24 30.67
C LYS A 33 22.50 11.61 30.51
N PRO A 34 22.07 10.72 31.40
CA PRO A 34 20.70 10.22 31.38
C PRO A 34 19.72 11.37 31.66
N VAL A 35 18.62 11.40 30.90
CA VAL A 35 17.53 12.36 31.10
C VAL A 35 16.85 12.09 32.44
N HIS A 36 16.74 13.12 33.29
CA HIS A 36 16.02 13.02 34.55
C HIS A 36 14.51 12.87 34.31
N SER A 37 13.94 11.74 34.73
CA SER A 37 12.50 11.60 34.89
C SER A 37 11.99 12.52 36.01
N GLY A 38 10.98 13.33 35.70
CA GLY A 38 10.34 14.23 36.66
C GLY A 38 9.59 13.49 37.78
N PRO A 39 9.40 14.10 38.96
CA PRO A 39 8.87 13.41 40.14
C PRO A 39 7.33 13.37 40.13
N GLY A 40 6.73 12.16 40.17
CA GLY A 40 5.27 12.04 40.01
C GLY A 40 4.54 10.82 40.57
N HIS A 41 5.19 9.81 41.16
CA HIS A 41 4.47 8.61 41.65
C HIS A 41 4.58 8.39 43.17
N LYS A 42 3.42 8.46 43.84
CA LYS A 42 3.23 8.02 45.23
C LYS A 42 3.40 6.50 45.29
N LYS A 43 4.22 6.00 46.22
CA LYS A 43 4.38 4.57 46.49
C LYS A 43 3.05 3.98 46.98
N ILE A 44 2.57 2.95 46.29
CA ILE A 44 1.55 2.03 46.81
C ILE A 44 2.29 0.95 47.63
N PRO A 45 1.91 0.67 48.88
CA PRO A 45 2.51 -0.42 49.65
C PRO A 45 2.02 -1.78 49.15
N ALA A 46 2.94 -2.76 49.07
CA ALA A 46 2.57 -4.14 48.78
C ALA A 46 1.84 -4.77 49.99
N PRO A 47 0.72 -5.49 49.79
CA PRO A 47 0.11 -6.27 50.85
C PRO A 47 0.78 -7.65 50.96
N SER A 48 1.61 -7.82 51.99
CA SER A 48 1.93 -9.13 52.55
C SER A 48 0.93 -9.48 53.64
N GLY A 49 0.27 -10.63 53.56
CA GLY A 49 -0.53 -11.17 54.66
C GLY A 49 -1.76 -11.96 54.19
N ASP A 50 -1.87 -13.19 54.67
CA ASP A 50 -3.06 -14.03 54.53
C ASP A 50 -4.29 -13.34 55.15
N LEU A 51 -5.46 -13.47 54.49
CA LEU A 51 -6.75 -13.16 55.11
C LEU A 51 -7.78 -14.27 54.81
N ASP A 52 -8.44 -14.69 55.88
CA ASP A 52 -9.37 -15.81 55.94
C ASP A 52 -10.62 -15.64 55.06
N SER A 53 -11.10 -16.76 54.53
CA SER A 53 -12.39 -16.85 53.87
C SER A 53 -13.54 -16.92 54.89
N LYS A 54 -14.12 -15.76 55.24
CA LYS A 54 -15.49 -15.59 55.79
C LYS A 54 -15.93 -14.12 55.65
N ASP A 55 -17.23 -13.89 55.65
CA ASP A 55 -17.91 -12.58 55.58
C ASP A 55 -17.76 -11.76 54.27
N LEU A 56 -18.26 -12.32 53.17
CA LEU A 56 -18.80 -11.54 52.05
C LEU A 56 -20.25 -11.95 51.75
N GLY A 57 -21.15 -11.49 52.62
CA GLY A 57 -22.58 -11.83 52.56
C GLY A 57 -23.51 -10.70 53.01
N GLN A 58 -23.20 -9.43 52.69
CA GLN A 58 -24.03 -8.31 53.14
C GLN A 58 -23.98 -6.99 52.31
N TYR A 59 -23.88 -7.07 50.98
CA TYR A 59 -24.15 -5.91 50.10
C TYR A 59 -25.07 -6.29 48.93
N SER A 60 -26.37 -6.36 49.21
CA SER A 60 -27.41 -6.45 48.18
C SER A 60 -28.00 -5.05 47.93
N ILE A 61 -27.49 -4.37 46.89
CA ILE A 61 -28.03 -3.08 46.44
C ILE A 61 -29.16 -3.37 45.45
N LYS A 62 -30.38 -2.94 45.78
CA LYS A 62 -31.52 -2.98 44.84
C LYS A 62 -31.34 -1.90 43.77
N PRO A 63 -31.69 -2.16 42.50
CA PRO A 63 -31.79 -1.10 41.51
C PRO A 63 -33.06 -0.27 41.78
N GLU A 64 -32.89 0.97 42.22
CA GLU A 64 -33.98 1.94 42.22
C GLU A 64 -34.18 2.52 40.82
N SER A 65 -35.43 2.61 40.39
CA SER A 65 -35.82 3.15 39.09
C SER A 65 -35.68 4.68 39.07
N GLY A 66 -34.47 5.16 38.85
CA GLY A 66 -34.16 6.58 38.62
C GLY A 66 -33.94 6.87 37.14
N THR A 67 -34.75 7.75 36.56
CA THR A 67 -34.53 8.31 35.21
C THR A 67 -33.37 9.29 35.23
N ALA A 68 -32.15 8.76 35.29
CA ALA A 68 -30.94 9.53 35.08
C ALA A 68 -30.93 10.10 33.66
N LYS A 69 -30.78 11.43 33.56
CA LYS A 69 -30.58 12.08 32.25
C LYS A 69 -29.35 11.49 31.58
N LEU A 70 -29.48 11.21 30.30
CA LEU A 70 -28.35 10.92 29.42
C LEU A 70 -27.37 12.10 29.55
N LEU A 71 -26.22 11.85 30.16
CA LEU A 71 -25.08 12.76 30.07
C LEU A 71 -24.45 12.51 28.71
N ASP A 72 -24.21 13.57 27.95
CA ASP A 72 -23.56 13.48 26.65
C ASP A 72 -22.17 12.85 26.84
N LEU A 73 -22.03 11.63 26.35
CA LEU A 73 -20.78 10.83 26.33
C LEU A 73 -20.00 11.03 25.03
N GLU A 74 -20.27 12.14 24.35
CA GLU A 74 -19.44 12.62 23.25
C GLU A 74 -18.16 13.26 23.85
N ASP A 75 -17.02 13.06 23.20
CA ASP A 75 -15.68 13.56 23.57
C ASP A 75 -14.88 12.87 24.70
N PHE A 76 -15.23 11.64 25.12
CA PHE A 76 -14.19 10.72 25.63
C PHE A 76 -13.45 10.08 24.45
N ALA A 77 -12.55 10.84 23.82
CA ALA A 77 -11.55 10.28 22.92
C ALA A 77 -10.71 9.26 23.70
N GLU A 78 -10.68 8.00 23.25
CA GLU A 78 -9.76 7.01 23.80
C GLU A 78 -8.33 7.55 23.69
N PRO A 79 -7.49 7.40 24.74
CA PRO A 79 -6.12 7.89 24.69
C PRO A 79 -5.38 7.25 23.51
N GLU A 80 -4.65 8.07 22.74
CA GLU A 80 -3.86 7.63 21.58
C GLU A 80 -3.10 6.33 21.93
N PRO A 81 -3.37 5.22 21.21
CA PRO A 81 -2.82 3.92 21.56
C PRO A 81 -1.30 3.97 21.53
N THR A 82 -0.68 3.74 22.67
CA THR A 82 0.79 3.70 22.81
C THR A 82 1.39 2.59 21.98
N LEU A 83 2.61 2.80 21.47
CA LEU A 83 3.42 1.77 20.82
C LEU A 83 3.47 0.50 21.69
N ILE A 84 3.03 -0.64 21.13
CA ILE A 84 3.04 -1.92 21.85
C ILE A 84 4.31 -2.66 21.48
N VAL A 85 5.13 -3.02 22.47
CA VAL A 85 6.49 -3.56 22.29
C VAL A 85 6.60 -4.98 22.88
N GLY A 86 7.36 -5.84 22.20
CA GLY A 86 7.69 -7.20 22.66
C GLY A 86 6.63 -8.26 22.31
N LEU A 87 7.11 -9.49 22.04
CA LEU A 87 6.31 -10.57 21.45
C LEU A 87 5.03 -10.90 22.24
N GLU A 88 5.09 -10.91 23.57
CA GLU A 88 3.92 -11.25 24.40
C GLU A 88 2.81 -10.21 24.27
N MET A 89 3.16 -8.93 24.38
CA MET A 89 2.20 -7.82 24.31
C MET A 89 1.63 -7.68 22.90
N VAL A 90 2.47 -7.80 21.87
CA VAL A 90 2.05 -7.78 20.46
C VAL A 90 1.12 -8.97 20.17
N ASN A 91 1.45 -10.19 20.59
CA ASN A 91 0.64 -11.38 20.35
C ASN A 91 -0.73 -11.34 21.07
N ALA A 92 -0.76 -10.79 22.29
CA ALA A 92 -1.96 -10.66 23.11
C ALA A 92 -2.88 -9.50 22.68
N HIS A 93 -2.38 -8.56 21.87
CA HIS A 93 -3.15 -7.38 21.47
C HIS A 93 -4.36 -7.76 20.58
N PRO A 94 -5.59 -7.28 20.86
CA PRO A 94 -6.80 -7.72 20.15
C PRO A 94 -6.82 -7.34 18.66
N LYS A 95 -6.04 -6.33 18.24
CA LYS A 95 -5.88 -5.97 16.81
C LYS A 95 -4.75 -6.74 16.09
N GLN A 96 -4.12 -7.74 16.71
CA GLN A 96 -3.04 -8.53 16.08
C GLN A 96 -3.59 -9.77 15.36
N GLY A 97 -3.67 -9.70 14.03
CA GLY A 97 -4.18 -10.79 13.18
C GLY A 97 -3.18 -11.87 12.76
N LEU A 98 -1.88 -11.74 13.06
CA LEU A 98 -0.90 -12.79 12.77
C LEU A 98 -0.84 -13.84 13.90
N PRO A 99 -0.74 -15.15 13.59
CA PRO A 99 -0.49 -16.21 14.58
C PRO A 99 0.85 -16.01 15.30
N ARG A 100 0.92 -16.43 16.58
CA ARG A 100 2.15 -16.34 17.38
C ARG A 100 3.37 -16.98 16.72
N ASP A 101 3.18 -18.15 16.09
CA ASP A 101 4.24 -18.87 15.39
C ASP A 101 4.77 -18.05 14.20
N TYR A 102 3.88 -17.39 13.45
CA TYR A 102 4.28 -16.49 12.36
C TYR A 102 5.05 -15.29 12.89
N LEU A 103 4.57 -14.63 13.96
CA LEU A 103 5.29 -13.52 14.60
C LEU A 103 6.72 -13.92 14.98
N THR A 104 6.87 -15.08 15.63
CA THR A 104 8.16 -15.63 16.07
C THR A 104 9.09 -15.92 14.89
N ARG A 105 8.55 -16.48 13.79
CA ARG A 105 9.32 -16.78 12.57
C ARG A 105 9.68 -15.53 11.78
N PHE A 106 8.82 -14.52 11.74
CA PHE A 106 9.15 -13.21 11.16
C PHE A 106 10.31 -12.55 11.93
N MET A 107 10.26 -12.48 13.26
CA MET A 107 11.37 -11.98 14.09
C MET A 107 12.68 -12.72 13.79
N LYS A 108 12.65 -14.06 13.82
CA LYS A 108 13.81 -14.91 13.52
C LYS A 108 14.36 -14.69 12.10
N SER A 109 13.48 -14.54 11.12
CA SER A 109 13.86 -14.27 9.72
C SER A 109 14.51 -12.88 9.56
N CYS A 110 13.99 -11.85 10.25
CA CYS A 110 14.56 -10.51 10.24
C CYS A 110 15.96 -10.51 10.88
N SER A 111 16.12 -11.18 12.04
CA SER A 111 17.43 -11.39 12.68
C SER A 111 18.41 -12.16 11.78
N LYS A 112 17.96 -13.18 11.06
CA LYS A 112 18.80 -13.95 10.11
C LYS A 112 19.22 -13.13 8.88
N ARG A 113 18.35 -12.25 8.38
CA ARG A 113 18.62 -11.40 7.20
C ARG A 113 19.32 -10.09 7.55
N GLN A 114 19.34 -9.67 8.82
CA GLN A 114 19.69 -8.31 9.23
C GLN A 114 18.86 -7.27 8.45
N MET A 115 17.56 -7.51 8.34
CA MET A 115 16.63 -6.66 7.59
C MET A 115 15.30 -6.53 8.35
N PRO A 116 14.91 -5.33 8.80
CA PRO A 116 13.56 -5.08 9.30
C PRO A 116 12.48 -5.31 8.26
N PHE A 117 11.31 -5.71 8.73
CA PHE A 117 10.12 -5.97 7.92
C PHE A 117 8.89 -5.40 8.60
N PHE A 118 8.00 -4.79 7.81
CA PHE A 118 6.76 -4.20 8.31
C PHE A 118 5.59 -4.84 7.57
N SER A 119 4.61 -5.34 8.31
CA SER A 119 3.33 -5.85 7.78
C SER A 119 2.23 -4.86 8.08
N ARG A 120 1.34 -4.63 7.11
CA ARG A 120 0.07 -3.93 7.33
C ARG A 120 -0.83 -4.71 8.29
N PHE A 121 -1.91 -4.06 8.73
CA PHE A 121 -2.97 -4.68 9.52
C PHE A 121 -3.58 -5.91 8.83
N VAL A 122 -3.37 -7.08 9.44
CA VAL A 122 -4.13 -8.31 9.15
C VAL A 122 -5.33 -8.37 10.09
N GLU A 123 -6.53 -8.61 9.55
CA GLU A 123 -7.76 -8.65 10.35
C GLU A 123 -7.73 -9.80 11.37
N PRO A 124 -8.01 -9.55 12.68
CA PRO A 124 -7.97 -10.57 13.73
C PRO A 124 -8.79 -11.83 13.44
N VAL A 125 -9.94 -11.69 12.77
CA VAL A 125 -10.80 -12.82 12.38
C VAL A 125 -10.12 -13.81 11.43
N SER A 126 -9.09 -13.40 10.70
CA SER A 126 -8.31 -14.27 9.81
C SER A 126 -7.21 -15.05 10.54
N LYS A 127 -6.86 -14.66 11.78
CA LYS A 127 -5.73 -15.20 12.55
C LYS A 127 -5.78 -16.72 12.68
N SER A 128 -6.92 -17.28 13.03
CA SER A 128 -7.06 -18.73 13.21
C SER A 128 -7.16 -19.49 11.88
N LEU A 129 -7.65 -18.86 10.81
CA LEU A 129 -7.63 -19.45 9.45
C LEU A 129 -6.20 -19.56 8.92
N ILE A 130 -5.40 -18.50 9.11
CA ILE A 130 -3.95 -18.49 8.82
C ILE A 130 -3.23 -19.53 9.70
N ALA A 131 -3.57 -19.64 10.98
CA ALA A 131 -3.01 -20.66 11.88
C ALA A 131 -3.38 -22.10 11.47
N ARG A 132 -4.57 -22.32 10.92
CA ARG A 132 -5.03 -23.57 10.29
C ARG A 132 -4.46 -23.78 8.87
N ALA A 133 -3.51 -22.93 8.44
CA ALA A 133 -2.86 -22.98 7.13
C ALA A 133 -3.82 -22.93 5.92
N TRP A 134 -4.94 -22.21 6.05
CA TRP A 134 -5.78 -21.90 4.89
C TRP A 134 -4.98 -21.09 3.86
N PRO A 135 -5.21 -21.30 2.54
CA PRO A 135 -4.53 -20.53 1.52
C PRO A 135 -4.90 -19.06 1.65
N THR A 136 -3.92 -18.18 1.48
CA THR A 136 -4.16 -16.74 1.53
C THR A 136 -4.31 -16.19 0.11
N LYS A 137 -5.15 -15.16 -0.07
CA LYS A 137 -5.42 -14.58 -1.40
C LYS A 137 -4.12 -14.01 -2.02
N ASN A 138 -3.94 -14.17 -3.32
CA ASN A 138 -2.79 -13.63 -4.06
C ASN A 138 -3.11 -12.28 -4.72
N TYR A 139 -2.10 -11.64 -5.34
CA TYR A 139 -2.23 -10.30 -5.95
C TYR A 139 -3.38 -10.16 -6.96
N MET A 140 -3.72 -11.21 -7.71
CA MET A 140 -4.80 -11.15 -8.71
C MET A 140 -6.20 -11.12 -8.08
N ILE A 141 -6.34 -11.51 -6.81
CA ILE A 141 -7.62 -11.53 -6.09
C ILE A 141 -7.87 -10.15 -5.48
N LYS A 142 -8.35 -9.22 -6.32
CA LYS A 142 -8.61 -7.81 -5.95
C LYS A 142 -9.90 -7.57 -5.13
N THR A 143 -10.67 -8.62 -4.82
CA THR A 143 -11.91 -8.57 -4.02
C THR A 143 -11.60 -8.34 -2.52
N LYS A 144 -12.63 -8.17 -1.68
CA LYS A 144 -12.48 -7.90 -0.25
C LYS A 144 -13.01 -9.06 0.61
N SER A 145 -12.34 -9.30 1.73
CA SER A 145 -12.79 -10.26 2.75
C SER A 145 -14.09 -9.83 3.43
N ALA A 146 -14.80 -10.81 3.97
CA ALA A 146 -15.86 -10.61 4.95
C ALA A 146 -15.25 -10.32 6.34
N ASN A 147 -15.86 -9.39 7.08
CA ASN A 147 -15.48 -9.03 8.45
C ASN A 147 -16.62 -9.25 9.47
N SER A 148 -17.74 -9.87 9.06
CA SER A 148 -18.87 -10.23 9.91
C SER A 148 -19.61 -11.47 9.39
N GLY A 149 -20.43 -12.07 10.25
CA GLY A 149 -21.15 -13.30 9.97
C GLY A 149 -20.27 -14.55 9.95
N LEU A 150 -20.89 -15.67 9.61
CA LEU A 150 -20.23 -16.96 9.36
C LEU A 150 -19.14 -16.90 8.27
N PRO A 151 -19.23 -16.08 7.18
CA PRO A 151 -18.12 -15.96 6.23
C PRO A 151 -16.93 -15.12 6.72
N ALA A 152 -16.94 -14.53 7.92
CA ALA A 152 -15.88 -13.62 8.35
C ALA A 152 -14.47 -14.27 8.30
N GLY A 153 -13.49 -13.51 7.78
CA GLY A 153 -12.12 -13.97 7.52
C GLY A 153 -11.93 -14.66 6.16
N THR A 154 -13.00 -14.99 5.43
CA THR A 154 -12.94 -15.56 4.06
C THR A 154 -13.11 -14.48 2.99
N ILE A 155 -12.90 -14.83 1.71
CA ILE A 155 -13.20 -13.97 0.55
C ILE A 155 -14.54 -14.40 -0.10
N PRO A 156 -15.69 -13.77 0.20
CA PRO A 156 -16.98 -14.18 -0.36
C PRO A 156 -17.09 -13.87 -1.86
N SER A 157 -17.74 -14.75 -2.61
CA SER A 157 -17.96 -14.58 -4.05
C SER A 157 -18.95 -13.43 -4.32
N ASP A 158 -20.05 -13.36 -3.57
CA ASP A 158 -20.90 -12.16 -3.53
C ASP A 158 -20.41 -11.20 -2.44
N GLN A 159 -19.96 -10.03 -2.88
CA GLN A 159 -19.36 -9.01 -2.05
C GLN A 159 -20.39 -8.24 -1.19
N LYS A 160 -21.69 -8.58 -1.27
CA LYS A 160 -22.68 -8.21 -0.25
C LYS A 160 -22.39 -8.80 1.14
N TYR A 161 -21.54 -9.82 1.23
CA TYR A 161 -21.03 -10.36 2.50
C TYR A 161 -19.64 -9.82 2.88
N SER A 162 -19.02 -8.98 2.03
CA SER A 162 -17.69 -8.41 2.30
C SER A 162 -17.76 -7.25 3.31
N LYS A 163 -16.60 -6.80 3.81
CA LYS A 163 -16.47 -5.56 4.60
C LYS A 163 -16.93 -4.28 3.91
N LYS A 164 -17.36 -4.35 2.63
CA LYS A 164 -17.89 -3.23 1.84
C LYS A 164 -19.39 -3.37 1.54
N ALA A 165 -20.08 -4.33 2.16
CA ALA A 165 -21.51 -4.60 1.99
C ALA A 165 -22.41 -3.34 2.03
N GLY A 166 -22.15 -2.42 2.97
CA GLY A 166 -22.91 -1.17 3.12
C GLY A 166 -22.73 -0.12 2.01
N ASP A 167 -21.93 -0.38 0.97
CA ASP A 167 -21.77 0.50 -0.20
C ASP A 167 -22.14 -0.25 -1.49
N PRO A 168 -23.40 -0.15 -1.97
CA PRO A 168 -23.86 -0.87 -3.15
C PRO A 168 -23.05 -0.59 -4.43
N LYS A 169 -22.50 0.62 -4.59
CA LYS A 169 -21.68 0.98 -5.76
C LYS A 169 -20.33 0.26 -5.71
N LYS A 170 -19.70 0.18 -4.53
CA LYS A 170 -18.48 -0.61 -4.33
C LYS A 170 -18.76 -2.11 -4.46
N VAL A 171 -19.87 -2.62 -3.90
CA VAL A 171 -20.26 -4.04 -4.04
C VAL A 171 -20.43 -4.43 -5.51
N ALA A 172 -21.14 -3.64 -6.32
CA ALA A 172 -21.30 -3.92 -7.75
C ALA A 172 -19.95 -3.99 -8.50
N ARG A 173 -19.04 -3.03 -8.24
CA ARG A 173 -17.68 -3.05 -8.80
C ARG A 173 -16.87 -4.25 -8.32
N LEU A 174 -16.96 -4.61 -7.04
CA LEU A 174 -16.24 -5.75 -6.47
C LEU A 174 -16.77 -7.08 -7.03
N ASN A 175 -18.08 -7.23 -7.25
CA ASN A 175 -18.66 -8.42 -7.90
C ASN A 175 -18.19 -8.57 -9.35
N GLN A 176 -18.00 -7.48 -10.10
CA GLN A 176 -17.34 -7.53 -11.41
C GLN A 176 -15.88 -8.02 -11.31
N LEU A 177 -15.15 -7.65 -10.25
CA LEU A 177 -13.80 -8.16 -9.99
C LEU A 177 -13.80 -9.63 -9.57
N THR A 178 -14.81 -10.11 -8.82
CA THR A 178 -15.01 -11.56 -8.58
C THR A 178 -15.16 -12.32 -9.90
N GLN A 179 -16.01 -11.83 -10.80
CA GLN A 179 -16.27 -12.48 -12.09
C GLN A 179 -15.04 -12.46 -13.03
N LYS A 180 -14.18 -11.43 -12.93
CA LYS A 180 -12.88 -11.44 -13.61
C LYS A 180 -11.93 -12.47 -13.00
N CYS A 181 -11.78 -12.49 -11.67
CA CYS A 181 -10.93 -13.42 -10.93
C CYS A 181 -11.26 -14.90 -11.22
N LEU A 182 -12.55 -15.26 -11.24
CA LEU A 182 -13.03 -16.61 -11.56
C LEU A 182 -12.71 -17.07 -13.00
N LYS A 183 -12.42 -16.13 -13.90
CA LYS A 183 -12.00 -16.37 -15.29
C LYS A 183 -10.47 -16.27 -15.47
N SER A 184 -9.74 -15.77 -14.48
CA SER A 184 -8.29 -15.58 -14.55
C SER A 184 -7.54 -16.90 -14.42
N THR A 185 -6.44 -17.00 -15.16
CA THR A 185 -5.46 -18.10 -15.08
C THR A 185 -4.06 -17.55 -14.85
N TRP A 186 -3.23 -18.32 -14.13
CA TRP A 186 -1.78 -18.14 -14.10
C TRP A 186 -1.17 -18.33 -15.50
N LYS A 187 0.08 -17.92 -15.70
CA LYS A 187 0.84 -18.12 -16.96
C LYS A 187 0.95 -19.58 -17.41
N ASP A 188 0.81 -20.54 -16.48
CA ASP A 188 0.78 -21.99 -16.77
C ASP A 188 -0.61 -22.54 -17.13
N GLY A 189 -1.63 -21.68 -17.22
CA GLY A 189 -3.00 -22.03 -17.56
C GLY A 189 -3.86 -22.52 -16.38
N ARG A 190 -3.31 -22.69 -15.18
CA ARG A 190 -4.11 -23.04 -13.98
C ARG A 190 -5.02 -21.88 -13.59
N ARG A 191 -6.27 -22.17 -13.20
CA ARG A 191 -7.20 -21.15 -12.67
C ARG A 191 -6.64 -20.50 -11.41
N VAL A 192 -6.92 -19.20 -11.24
CA VAL A 192 -6.50 -18.44 -10.04
C VAL A 192 -7.41 -18.77 -8.86
N ALA A 193 -8.72 -18.86 -9.07
CA ALA A 193 -9.70 -19.16 -8.04
C ALA A 193 -10.88 -19.97 -8.63
N VAL A 194 -11.63 -20.62 -7.73
CA VAL A 194 -12.97 -21.16 -8.00
C VAL A 194 -13.94 -20.66 -6.93
N SER A 195 -15.23 -20.63 -7.25
CA SER A 195 -16.29 -20.41 -6.24
C SER A 195 -16.70 -21.76 -5.66
N ILE A 196 -16.82 -21.86 -4.34
CA ILE A 196 -17.36 -23.04 -3.65
C ILE A 196 -18.32 -22.62 -2.53
N PRO A 197 -19.32 -23.44 -2.16
CA PRO A 197 -20.08 -23.25 -0.94
C PRO A 197 -19.16 -23.23 0.28
N LEU A 198 -19.37 -22.27 1.19
CA LEU A 198 -18.62 -22.21 2.43
C LEU A 198 -19.03 -23.36 3.36
N LYS A 199 -18.02 -24.08 3.85
CA LYS A 199 -18.12 -25.03 4.95
C LYS A 199 -17.17 -24.62 6.07
N LEU A 200 -17.59 -24.81 7.32
CA LEU A 200 -16.81 -24.52 8.53
C LEU A 200 -16.77 -25.74 9.45
N ASP A 201 -15.70 -25.86 10.24
CA ASP A 201 -15.72 -26.73 11.43
C ASP A 201 -16.48 -26.04 12.59
N PHE A 202 -16.88 -26.84 13.59
CA PHE A 202 -17.65 -26.34 14.73
C PHE A 202 -16.83 -25.38 15.61
N GLU A 203 -15.52 -25.63 15.78
CA GLU A 203 -14.63 -24.74 16.55
C GLU A 203 -14.60 -23.32 15.95
N ARG A 204 -14.63 -23.20 14.62
CA ARG A 204 -14.66 -21.92 13.93
C ARG A 204 -16.00 -21.21 14.10
N ILE A 205 -17.11 -21.93 14.21
CA ILE A 205 -18.41 -21.34 14.53
C ILE A 205 -18.40 -20.79 15.96
N GLU A 206 -17.93 -21.56 16.94
CA GLU A 206 -17.79 -21.10 18.33
C GLU A 206 -16.79 -19.93 18.46
N GLU A 207 -15.72 -19.93 17.67
CA GLU A 207 -14.78 -18.81 17.59
C GLU A 207 -15.49 -17.53 17.11
N LEU A 208 -16.25 -17.60 16.02
CA LEU A 208 -16.97 -16.46 15.46
C LEU A 208 -18.06 -15.93 16.41
N GLU A 209 -18.73 -16.81 17.14
CA GLU A 209 -19.70 -16.48 18.19
C GLU A 209 -19.01 -15.77 19.37
N SER A 210 -17.93 -16.36 19.90
CA SER A 210 -17.18 -15.78 21.04
C SER A 210 -16.50 -14.44 20.72
N GLN A 211 -16.14 -14.19 19.47
CA GLN A 211 -15.58 -12.92 18.98
C GLN A 211 -16.65 -11.90 18.55
N GLY A 212 -17.94 -12.25 18.60
CA GLY A 212 -19.05 -11.35 18.29
C GLY A 212 -19.28 -11.09 16.80
N TYR A 213 -18.72 -11.90 15.90
CA TYR A 213 -18.99 -11.83 14.46
C TYR A 213 -20.38 -12.38 14.09
N VAL A 214 -20.92 -13.25 14.94
CA VAL A 214 -22.30 -13.73 14.95
C VAL A 214 -22.88 -13.67 16.37
N PHE A 215 -24.21 -13.56 16.49
CA PHE A 215 -24.93 -13.48 17.76
C PHE A 215 -26.34 -14.09 17.64
N ASP A 216 -27.10 -14.11 18.74
CA ASP A 216 -28.47 -14.68 18.83
C ASP A 216 -28.57 -16.10 18.25
N ARG A 217 -27.75 -17.02 18.77
CA ARG A 217 -27.74 -18.43 18.39
C ARG A 217 -29.06 -19.13 18.72
N GLU A 218 -29.69 -19.72 17.71
CA GLU A 218 -30.81 -20.64 17.83
C GLU A 218 -30.37 -22.05 17.38
N GLU A 219 -30.69 -23.09 18.16
CA GLU A 219 -30.39 -24.48 17.79
C GLU A 219 -31.60 -25.17 17.15
N MET A 220 -31.38 -25.81 16.01
CA MET A 220 -32.38 -26.63 15.33
C MET A 220 -32.04 -28.11 15.50
N ARG A 221 -32.97 -28.87 16.07
CA ARG A 221 -32.80 -30.29 16.42
C ARG A 221 -33.86 -31.17 15.75
N ASP A 222 -33.55 -32.43 15.48
CA ASP A 222 -34.52 -33.42 15.00
C ASP A 222 -35.45 -33.92 16.12
N GLU A 223 -36.40 -34.78 15.76
CA GLU A 223 -37.35 -35.41 16.70
C GLU A 223 -36.65 -36.26 17.78
N GLN A 224 -35.42 -36.70 17.52
CA GLN A 224 -34.57 -37.49 18.41
C GLN A 224 -33.65 -36.60 19.27
N GLY A 225 -33.69 -35.28 19.08
CA GLY A 225 -32.89 -34.28 19.80
C GLY A 225 -31.47 -34.08 19.26
N LYS A 226 -31.07 -34.73 18.14
CA LYS A 226 -29.78 -34.51 17.48
C LYS A 226 -29.74 -33.09 16.91
N LEU A 227 -28.61 -32.41 17.05
CA LEU A 227 -28.39 -31.10 16.44
C LEU A 227 -28.29 -31.25 14.90
N LEU A 228 -29.09 -30.46 14.18
CA LEU A 228 -29.13 -30.41 12.72
C LEU A 228 -28.56 -29.09 12.19
N ALA A 229 -28.89 -27.98 12.84
CA ALA A 229 -28.50 -26.64 12.42
C ALA A 229 -28.27 -25.71 13.61
N LEU A 230 -27.51 -24.65 13.32
CA LEU A 230 -27.40 -23.44 14.13
C LEU A 230 -27.81 -22.26 13.26
N ARG A 231 -28.74 -21.44 13.75
CA ARG A 231 -29.07 -20.15 13.14
C ARG A 231 -28.44 -19.05 13.97
N PHE A 232 -27.92 -18.04 13.28
CA PHE A 232 -27.34 -16.85 13.88
C PHE A 232 -27.86 -15.59 13.20
N LYS A 233 -27.73 -14.47 13.92
CA LYS A 233 -27.79 -13.12 13.37
C LYS A 233 -26.38 -12.57 13.18
N ALA A 234 -26.21 -11.74 12.16
CA ALA A 234 -24.97 -11.05 11.86
C ALA A 234 -25.25 -9.62 11.39
N PHE A 235 -24.35 -8.69 11.68
CA PHE A 235 -24.42 -7.33 11.13
C PHE A 235 -23.82 -7.26 9.72
N GLU A 236 -24.42 -6.48 8.84
CA GLU A 236 -23.87 -6.10 7.54
C GLU A 236 -22.54 -5.33 7.72
N GLY A 237 -21.41 -5.90 7.23
CA GLY A 237 -20.10 -5.23 7.18
C GLY A 237 -19.44 -4.92 8.54
N ASN A 238 -19.75 -5.70 9.58
CA ASN A 238 -19.37 -5.44 10.99
C ASN A 238 -19.75 -4.05 11.52
N ASN A 239 -20.89 -3.52 11.07
CA ASN A 239 -21.44 -2.26 11.54
C ASN A 239 -22.63 -2.54 12.48
N PRO A 240 -22.56 -2.23 13.79
CA PRO A 240 -23.69 -2.40 14.72
C PRO A 240 -24.96 -1.61 14.36
N LYS A 241 -24.86 -0.61 13.47
CA LYS A 241 -25.98 0.14 12.89
C LYS A 241 -26.40 -0.35 11.49
N GLY A 242 -25.71 -1.38 10.97
CA GLY A 242 -26.00 -2.00 9.68
C GLY A 242 -27.22 -2.92 9.73
N LYS A 243 -27.65 -3.40 8.57
CA LYS A 243 -28.76 -4.37 8.50
C LYS A 243 -28.38 -5.67 9.20
N ILE A 244 -29.33 -6.29 9.89
CA ILE A 244 -29.16 -7.64 10.43
C ILE A 244 -29.48 -8.65 9.32
N GLN A 245 -28.55 -9.57 9.10
CA GLN A 245 -28.69 -10.73 8.22
C GLN A 245 -28.90 -11.98 9.08
N ILE A 246 -29.71 -12.92 8.60
CA ILE A 246 -29.88 -14.24 9.22
C ILE A 246 -29.05 -15.24 8.41
N GLN A 247 -28.20 -16.01 9.09
CA GLN A 247 -27.35 -17.01 8.48
C GLN A 247 -27.50 -18.33 9.23
N GLU A 248 -27.44 -19.45 8.50
CA GLU A 248 -27.57 -20.79 9.08
C GLU A 248 -26.38 -21.66 8.72
N ALA A 249 -25.89 -22.38 9.73
CA ALA A 249 -24.92 -23.45 9.60
C ALA A 249 -25.67 -24.77 9.73
N TRP A 250 -25.62 -25.63 8.71
CA TRP A 250 -26.25 -26.95 8.72
C TRP A 250 -25.20 -28.06 8.69
N LEU A 251 -25.33 -29.04 9.59
CA LEU A 251 -24.40 -30.16 9.69
C LEU A 251 -24.61 -31.14 8.52
N GLU A 252 -23.55 -31.41 7.75
CA GLU A 252 -23.53 -32.39 6.66
C GLU A 252 -22.93 -33.75 7.08
N GLU A 253 -22.95 -34.72 6.15
CA GLU A 253 -22.46 -36.08 6.39
C GLU A 253 -20.93 -36.18 6.60
N ASP A 254 -20.17 -35.15 6.23
CA ASP A 254 -18.72 -35.06 6.43
C ASP A 254 -18.32 -34.33 7.73
N ASP A 255 -19.25 -34.20 8.67
CA ASP A 255 -19.13 -33.46 9.96
C ASP A 255 -18.74 -31.97 9.81
N GLU A 256 -18.77 -31.44 8.58
CA GLU A 256 -18.62 -30.02 8.27
C GLU A 256 -19.98 -29.31 8.26
N TRP A 257 -19.96 -28.01 8.57
CA TRP A 257 -21.14 -27.15 8.63
C TRP A 257 -21.26 -26.30 7.38
N ALA A 258 -22.21 -26.61 6.49
CA ALA A 258 -22.49 -25.83 5.29
C ALA A 258 -23.27 -24.55 5.62
N ILE A 259 -22.86 -23.43 5.03
CA ILE A 259 -23.31 -22.09 5.40
C ILE A 259 -24.30 -21.51 4.37
N TYR A 260 -25.44 -21.02 4.87
CA TYR A 260 -26.55 -20.50 4.06
C TYR A 260 -27.02 -19.12 4.53
N GLU A 261 -27.57 -18.34 3.61
CA GLU A 261 -28.35 -17.13 3.89
C GLU A 261 -29.83 -17.50 4.05
N GLY A 262 -30.43 -17.13 5.19
CA GLY A 262 -31.83 -17.37 5.48
C GLY A 262 -32.20 -18.83 5.81
N PRO A 263 -33.48 -19.10 6.11
CA PRO A 263 -33.92 -20.32 6.80
C PRO A 263 -34.32 -21.50 5.92
N ASP A 264 -34.09 -21.44 4.61
CA ASP A 264 -34.63 -22.41 3.65
C ASP A 264 -33.58 -23.24 2.89
N ARG A 265 -32.29 -23.10 3.26
CA ARG A 265 -31.14 -23.73 2.61
C ARG A 265 -31.00 -23.51 1.09
N LYS A 266 -31.70 -22.53 0.50
CA LYS A 266 -31.63 -22.31 -0.97
C LYS A 266 -30.43 -21.48 -1.41
N SER A 267 -29.97 -20.58 -0.52
CA SER A 267 -28.91 -19.62 -0.82
C SER A 267 -27.62 -19.99 -0.07
N SER A 268 -26.83 -20.92 -0.59
CA SER A 268 -25.51 -21.21 -0.02
C SER A 268 -24.59 -19.99 -0.14
N ILE A 269 -23.91 -19.63 0.95
CA ILE A 269 -22.92 -18.56 0.92
C ILE A 269 -21.65 -19.09 0.27
N GLU A 270 -21.35 -18.61 -0.93
CA GLU A 270 -20.14 -19.02 -1.67
C GLU A 270 -18.93 -18.12 -1.38
N VAL A 271 -17.75 -18.74 -1.44
CA VAL A 271 -16.44 -18.12 -1.21
C VAL A 271 -15.45 -18.48 -2.33
N LEU A 272 -14.51 -17.58 -2.59
CA LEU A 272 -13.38 -17.85 -3.47
C LEU A 272 -12.40 -18.81 -2.77
N ALA A 273 -12.00 -19.84 -3.49
CA ALA A 273 -11.11 -20.90 -3.01
C ALA A 273 -9.95 -21.17 -3.97
N LYS A 274 -8.83 -21.64 -3.41
CA LYS A 274 -7.70 -22.17 -4.18
C LYS A 274 -8.18 -23.43 -4.91
N PRO A 275 -8.06 -23.52 -6.25
CA PRO A 275 -8.41 -24.73 -6.97
C PRO A 275 -7.52 -25.89 -6.52
N SER A 276 -8.08 -27.10 -6.40
CA SER A 276 -7.30 -28.26 -6.02
C SER A 276 -6.25 -28.60 -7.09
N GLU A 277 -5.01 -28.80 -6.64
CA GLU A 277 -3.89 -29.25 -7.48
C GLU A 277 -3.86 -30.77 -7.67
N LYS A 278 -4.66 -31.53 -6.90
CA LYS A 278 -4.72 -33.00 -6.94
C LYS A 278 -6.14 -33.46 -7.22
N GLU A 279 -6.28 -34.39 -8.15
CA GLU A 279 -7.56 -35.05 -8.44
C GLU A 279 -8.14 -35.68 -7.15
N GLY A 280 -9.40 -35.37 -6.85
CA GLY A 280 -10.10 -35.83 -5.65
C GLY A 280 -9.86 -35.03 -4.35
N ALA A 281 -8.94 -34.07 -4.29
CA ALA A 281 -8.80 -33.21 -3.11
C ALA A 281 -9.80 -32.03 -3.11
N LYS A 282 -10.31 -31.65 -1.91
CA LYS A 282 -11.20 -30.49 -1.72
C LYS A 282 -10.45 -29.19 -2.06
N ALA A 283 -11.13 -28.24 -2.70
CA ALA A 283 -10.65 -26.86 -2.81
C ALA A 283 -10.76 -26.17 -1.44
N LEU A 284 -9.79 -25.32 -1.10
CA LEU A 284 -9.73 -24.66 0.21
C LEU A 284 -10.03 -23.16 0.08
N PRO A 285 -10.94 -22.56 0.87
CA PRO A 285 -11.27 -21.14 0.78
C PRO A 285 -10.07 -20.24 1.04
N TYR A 286 -10.01 -19.11 0.35
CA TYR A 286 -9.01 -18.09 0.59
C TYR A 286 -9.33 -17.28 1.86
N THR A 287 -8.29 -16.99 2.64
CA THR A 287 -8.30 -16.00 3.73
C THR A 287 -7.37 -14.80 3.40
N ALA A 288 -7.24 -13.86 4.32
CA ALA A 288 -6.34 -12.71 4.18
C ALA A 288 -4.87 -13.14 4.14
N ASP A 289 -4.08 -12.44 3.33
CA ASP A 289 -2.62 -12.50 3.26
C ASP A 289 -1.97 -11.50 4.23
N VAL A 290 -0.65 -11.57 4.30
CA VAL A 290 0.22 -10.69 5.06
C VAL A 290 0.74 -9.61 4.11
N ASP A 291 -0.10 -8.60 3.86
CA ASP A 291 0.25 -7.46 3.00
C ASP A 291 1.50 -6.74 3.58
N PRO A 292 2.64 -6.68 2.88
CA PRO A 292 3.84 -6.03 3.37
C PRO A 292 3.72 -4.50 3.20
N LEU A 293 4.10 -3.74 4.23
CA LEU A 293 4.09 -2.27 4.21
C LEU A 293 5.36 -1.71 3.57
N LEU A 294 6.52 -2.07 4.13
CA LEU A 294 7.85 -1.63 3.70
C LEU A 294 8.92 -2.61 4.21
N GLU A 295 10.04 -2.73 3.49
CA GLU A 295 11.30 -3.26 4.00
C GLU A 295 12.24 -2.10 4.42
N ALA A 296 13.26 -2.42 5.22
CA ALA A 296 14.38 -1.52 5.45
C ALA A 296 15.70 -2.27 5.26
N PHE A 297 16.69 -1.59 4.66
CA PHE A 297 17.97 -2.19 4.28
C PHE A 297 19.11 -1.51 5.01
N PRO A 298 20.19 -2.22 5.38
CA PRO A 298 21.44 -1.57 5.78
C PRO A 298 21.87 -0.59 4.68
N LEU A 299 22.28 0.63 5.04
CA LEU A 299 22.67 1.64 4.04
C LEU A 299 23.88 1.19 3.19
N SER A 300 24.73 0.31 3.73
CA SER A 300 25.84 -0.36 3.02
C SER A 300 25.40 -1.30 1.90
N ASP A 301 24.15 -1.77 1.95
CA ASP A 301 23.64 -2.87 1.13
C ASP A 301 22.68 -2.37 0.04
N LEU A 302 22.47 -1.06 -0.05
CA LEU A 302 21.53 -0.40 -0.96
C LEU A 302 22.08 -0.39 -2.41
N ASP A 303 21.32 -0.95 -3.33
CA ASP A 303 21.69 -1.15 -4.74
C ASP A 303 20.70 -0.41 -5.65
N LEU A 304 20.89 0.91 -5.75
CA LEU A 304 20.03 1.86 -6.47
C LEU A 304 19.92 1.59 -7.99
N GLY A 305 20.83 0.81 -8.57
CA GLY A 305 20.87 0.50 -10.00
C GLY A 305 20.38 -0.91 -10.35
N GLY A 306 20.65 -1.88 -9.48
CA GLY A 306 20.34 -3.29 -9.67
C GLY A 306 19.12 -3.75 -8.87
N LYS A 307 19.35 -4.32 -7.68
CA LYS A 307 18.33 -5.07 -6.92
C LYS A 307 17.17 -4.24 -6.40
N ASP A 308 17.39 -2.95 -6.17
CA ASP A 308 16.42 -2.04 -5.52
C ASP A 308 15.80 -1.04 -6.51
N LYS A 309 16.16 -1.14 -7.79
CA LYS A 309 15.53 -0.37 -8.86
C LYS A 309 14.12 -0.86 -9.11
N LEU A 310 13.14 0.04 -8.97
CA LEU A 310 11.75 -0.23 -9.34
C LEU A 310 11.54 -0.21 -10.86
N PRO A 311 10.71 -1.12 -11.41
CA PRO A 311 10.21 -1.02 -12.78
C PRO A 311 9.44 0.28 -13.04
N LEU A 312 8.62 0.72 -12.06
CA LEU A 312 7.96 2.02 -12.04
C LEU A 312 8.56 2.88 -10.92
N PRO A 313 9.60 3.70 -11.22
CA PRO A 313 10.35 4.46 -10.21
C PRO A 313 9.59 5.69 -9.71
N LEU A 314 8.76 6.27 -10.57
CA LEU A 314 7.73 7.21 -10.16
C LEU A 314 6.50 6.37 -9.84
N ILE A 315 6.06 6.39 -8.58
CA ILE A 315 5.10 5.40 -8.05
C ILE A 315 3.64 5.79 -8.36
N SER A 316 3.37 6.82 -9.18
CA SER A 316 2.00 7.21 -9.59
C SER A 316 2.01 8.32 -10.64
N ASP A 317 1.00 8.36 -11.51
CA ASP A 317 0.72 9.48 -12.41
C ASP A 317 0.48 10.79 -11.65
N VAL A 318 -0.13 10.74 -10.46
CA VAL A 318 -0.31 11.89 -9.56
C VAL A 318 1.02 12.52 -9.19
N ILE A 319 2.07 11.71 -9.01
CA ILE A 319 3.43 12.19 -8.71
C ILE A 319 4.03 12.87 -9.94
N VAL A 320 3.90 12.27 -11.13
CA VAL A 320 4.34 12.87 -12.40
C VAL A 320 3.71 14.25 -12.59
N ARG A 321 2.38 14.33 -12.53
CA ARG A 321 1.63 15.58 -12.68
C ARG A 321 2.05 16.62 -11.65
N LYS A 322 2.25 16.22 -10.38
CA LYS A 322 2.71 17.12 -9.31
C LYS A 322 4.14 17.64 -9.53
N GLN A 323 5.04 16.80 -10.04
CA GLN A 323 6.39 17.23 -10.41
C GLN A 323 6.35 18.20 -11.59
N VAL A 324 5.64 17.86 -12.67
CA VAL A 324 5.44 18.73 -13.83
C VAL A 324 4.83 20.08 -13.43
N GLU A 325 3.79 20.10 -12.60
CA GLU A 325 3.16 21.34 -12.14
C GLU A 325 4.11 22.17 -11.25
N THR A 326 5.06 21.55 -10.55
CA THR A 326 6.12 22.27 -9.83
C THR A 326 7.03 23.02 -10.81
N TYR A 327 7.42 22.39 -11.92
CA TYR A 327 8.19 23.06 -12.98
C TYR A 327 7.38 24.16 -13.70
N LYS A 328 6.10 23.91 -14.01
CA LYS A 328 5.19 24.91 -14.58
C LYS A 328 5.02 26.12 -13.65
N ASN A 329 4.93 25.92 -12.34
CA ASN A 329 4.85 27.03 -11.38
C ASN A 329 6.16 27.81 -11.25
N ARG A 330 7.32 27.14 -11.22
CA ARG A 330 8.62 27.83 -11.29
C ARG A 330 8.76 28.67 -12.56
N LEU A 331 8.27 28.15 -13.68
CA LEU A 331 8.25 28.87 -14.96
C LEU A 331 7.34 30.11 -14.92
N LYS A 332 6.17 30.03 -14.25
CA LYS A 332 5.29 31.19 -13.99
C LYS A 332 6.01 32.24 -13.15
N SER A 333 6.68 31.86 -12.06
CA SER A 333 7.47 32.79 -11.23
C SER A 333 8.55 33.48 -12.05
N GLN A 334 9.35 32.73 -12.82
CA GLN A 334 10.40 33.28 -13.69
C GLN A 334 9.87 34.31 -14.70
N PHE A 335 8.68 34.09 -15.24
CA PHE A 335 8.02 35.04 -16.14
C PHE A 335 7.50 36.29 -15.41
N MET A 336 6.91 36.14 -14.22
CA MET A 336 6.45 37.26 -13.39
C MET A 336 7.61 38.10 -12.81
N GLU A 337 8.81 37.53 -12.74
CA GLU A 337 10.07 38.17 -12.34
C GLU A 337 10.84 38.76 -13.54
N ASP A 338 10.24 38.78 -14.75
CA ASP A 338 10.85 39.23 -16.02
C ASP A 338 12.18 38.53 -16.40
N THR A 339 12.50 37.38 -15.79
CA THR A 339 13.74 36.62 -16.04
C THR A 339 13.71 35.80 -17.33
N ILE A 340 12.53 35.67 -17.97
CA ILE A 340 12.32 35.00 -19.26
C ILE A 340 11.30 35.77 -20.10
N THR A 341 11.42 35.72 -21.43
CA THR A 341 10.47 36.39 -22.33
C THR A 341 9.15 35.63 -22.46
N ALA A 342 8.12 36.28 -23.02
CA ALA A 342 6.83 35.64 -23.30
C ALA A 342 6.96 34.45 -24.28
N GLU A 343 7.81 34.55 -25.31
CA GLU A 343 8.07 33.43 -26.23
C GLU A 343 8.74 32.26 -25.51
N GLN A 344 9.73 32.55 -24.65
CA GLN A 344 10.41 31.54 -23.85
C GLN A 344 9.46 30.86 -22.85
N PHE A 345 8.54 31.62 -22.26
CA PHE A 345 7.50 31.08 -21.37
C PHE A 345 6.57 30.13 -22.13
N VAL A 346 6.00 30.55 -23.26
CA VAL A 346 5.09 29.72 -24.07
C VAL A 346 5.80 28.45 -24.57
N MET A 347 7.02 28.57 -25.11
CA MET A 347 7.81 27.44 -25.59
C MET A 347 8.09 26.41 -24.49
N LYS A 348 8.58 26.86 -23.32
CA LYS A 348 8.88 25.97 -22.18
C LYS A 348 7.60 25.36 -21.59
N LEU A 349 6.49 26.09 -21.58
CA LEU A 349 5.20 25.58 -21.09
C LEU A 349 4.63 24.49 -22.01
N SER A 350 4.74 24.65 -23.33
CA SER A 350 4.38 23.59 -24.30
C SER A 350 5.25 22.36 -24.09
N HIS A 351 6.58 22.54 -24.00
CA HIS A 351 7.51 21.44 -23.74
C HIS A 351 7.17 20.66 -22.46
N TYR A 352 6.81 21.33 -21.35
CA TYR A 352 6.37 20.64 -20.14
C TYR A 352 5.02 19.92 -20.29
N HIS A 353 4.13 20.38 -21.16
CA HIS A 353 2.86 19.69 -21.44
C HIS A 353 3.07 18.44 -22.31
N ASP A 354 3.98 18.49 -23.27
CA ASP A 354 4.32 17.34 -24.12
C ASP A 354 5.16 16.31 -23.35
N LEU A 355 6.11 16.76 -22.52
CA LEU A 355 6.83 15.91 -21.55
C LEU A 355 5.87 15.21 -20.58
N GLU A 356 4.80 15.88 -20.11
CA GLU A 356 3.78 15.24 -19.27
C GLU A 356 3.08 14.09 -19.99
N LYS A 357 2.70 14.28 -21.27
CA LYS A 357 2.09 13.22 -22.09
C LYS A 357 3.06 12.07 -22.34
N GLU A 358 4.32 12.36 -22.67
CA GLU A 358 5.37 11.38 -22.92
C GLU A 358 5.63 10.53 -21.67
N LEU A 359 5.87 11.18 -20.52
CA LEU A 359 6.06 10.53 -19.23
C LEU A 359 4.85 9.69 -18.82
N LEU A 360 3.62 10.09 -19.14
CA LEU A 360 2.40 9.33 -18.83
C LEU A 360 2.16 8.16 -19.80
N LYS A 361 2.49 8.32 -21.08
CA LYS A 361 2.34 7.28 -22.12
C LYS A 361 3.30 6.12 -21.86
N ASP A 362 4.57 6.44 -21.66
CA ASP A 362 5.62 5.45 -21.42
C ASP A 362 5.68 5.04 -19.94
N PHE A 363 4.71 5.45 -19.11
CA PHE A 363 4.72 5.18 -17.68
C PHE A 363 4.52 3.70 -17.38
N PHE A 364 3.38 3.16 -17.80
CA PHE A 364 2.92 1.82 -17.42
C PHE A 364 3.39 0.73 -18.36
N THR A 365 3.74 1.09 -19.60
CA THR A 365 4.18 0.14 -20.63
C THR A 365 5.63 0.41 -21.04
N GLY A 366 6.28 -0.64 -21.53
CA GLY A 366 7.56 -0.58 -22.23
C GLY A 366 7.46 -1.26 -23.59
N ILE A 367 8.52 -1.14 -24.37
CA ILE A 367 8.70 -1.82 -25.66
C ILE A 367 10.00 -2.63 -25.57
N THR A 368 9.98 -3.90 -25.96
CA THR A 368 11.19 -4.74 -26.04
C THR A 368 12.10 -4.31 -27.20
N ALA A 369 13.32 -4.84 -27.27
CA ALA A 369 14.24 -4.55 -28.40
C ALA A 369 13.67 -5.03 -29.75
N ASP A 370 12.79 -6.02 -29.68
CA ASP A 370 12.04 -6.70 -30.72
C ASP A 370 10.68 -6.04 -31.04
N GLY A 371 10.31 -4.96 -30.33
CA GLY A 371 9.13 -4.15 -30.62
C GLY A 371 7.84 -4.58 -29.91
N GLU A 372 7.88 -5.58 -29.05
CA GLU A 372 6.70 -6.04 -28.31
C GLU A 372 6.38 -5.13 -27.12
N HIS A 373 5.11 -4.77 -26.96
CA HIS A 373 4.64 -4.00 -25.82
C HIS A 373 4.48 -4.90 -24.58
N PHE A 374 4.98 -4.44 -23.43
CA PHE A 374 4.81 -5.12 -22.14
C PHE A 374 4.38 -4.15 -21.04
N GLU A 375 3.64 -4.62 -20.05
CA GLU A 375 3.39 -3.87 -18.82
C GLU A 375 4.62 -3.91 -17.92
N LYS A 376 5.06 -2.75 -17.42
CA LYS A 376 6.22 -2.63 -16.52
C LYS A 376 5.92 -3.12 -15.11
N GLU A 377 4.65 -3.11 -14.70
CA GLU A 377 4.21 -3.73 -13.45
C GLU A 377 4.12 -5.26 -13.63
N ASP A 378 4.50 -6.04 -12.61
CA ASP A 378 4.31 -7.49 -12.67
C ASP A 378 2.82 -7.84 -12.46
N PRO A 379 2.14 -8.54 -13.39
CA PRO A 379 0.72 -8.85 -13.25
C PRO A 379 0.40 -9.79 -12.07
N GLU A 380 1.39 -10.51 -11.53
CA GLU A 380 1.26 -11.45 -10.42
C GLU A 380 1.82 -10.91 -9.10
N MET A 381 2.67 -9.86 -9.12
CA MET A 381 3.37 -9.36 -7.92
C MET A 381 3.37 -7.83 -7.74
N GLY A 382 2.81 -7.08 -8.69
CA GLY A 382 2.78 -5.62 -8.67
C GLY A 382 4.12 -4.95 -9.00
N ASN A 383 4.26 -3.67 -8.63
CA ASN A 383 5.49 -2.91 -8.84
C ASN A 383 6.55 -3.35 -7.81
N VAL A 384 7.36 -4.35 -8.17
CA VAL A 384 8.23 -5.09 -7.26
C VAL A 384 9.71 -5.01 -7.66
N THR A 385 10.59 -4.74 -6.70
CA THR A 385 12.05 -4.81 -6.90
C THR A 385 12.52 -6.27 -6.93
N GLN A 386 13.73 -6.53 -7.41
CA GLN A 386 14.28 -7.90 -7.35
C GLN A 386 14.51 -8.34 -5.90
N ARG A 387 14.82 -7.42 -4.98
CA ARG A 387 14.97 -7.74 -3.55
C ARG A 387 13.65 -8.15 -2.92
N THR A 388 12.56 -7.41 -3.14
CA THR A 388 11.23 -7.74 -2.61
C THR A 388 10.67 -9.02 -3.24
N ARG A 389 10.98 -9.32 -4.52
CA ARG A 389 10.67 -10.62 -5.14
C ARG A 389 11.39 -11.78 -4.44
N ASN A 390 12.66 -11.59 -4.11
CA ASN A 390 13.45 -12.58 -3.36
C ASN A 390 12.95 -12.73 -1.91
N MET A 391 12.45 -11.65 -1.28
CA MET A 391 11.81 -11.67 0.04
C MET A 391 10.58 -12.58 0.06
N VAL A 392 9.66 -12.46 -0.91
CA VAL A 392 8.45 -13.30 -1.00
C VAL A 392 8.82 -14.79 -1.00
N SER A 393 9.74 -15.17 -1.89
CA SER A 393 10.28 -16.54 -1.98
C SER A 393 11.00 -17.00 -0.71
N HIS A 394 11.55 -16.06 0.06
CA HIS A 394 12.24 -16.31 1.32
C HIS A 394 11.27 -16.56 2.48
N TYR A 395 10.22 -15.73 2.63
CA TYR A 395 9.25 -15.91 3.72
C TYR A 395 8.47 -17.22 3.60
N LYS A 396 8.09 -17.67 2.41
CA LYS A 396 7.53 -19.03 2.20
C LYS A 396 8.38 -20.11 2.90
N ARG A 397 9.71 -20.04 2.75
CA ARG A 397 10.64 -21.03 3.33
C ARG A 397 10.84 -20.88 4.83
N GLU A 398 11.03 -19.66 5.35
CA GLU A 398 11.24 -19.46 6.80
C GLU A 398 9.97 -19.66 7.63
N LEU A 399 8.81 -19.27 7.09
CA LEU A 399 7.52 -19.51 7.73
C LEU A 399 7.14 -21.00 7.68
N GLN A 400 7.77 -21.78 6.80
CA GLN A 400 7.52 -23.22 6.56
C GLN A 400 6.05 -23.52 6.21
N THR A 401 5.41 -22.58 5.52
CA THR A 401 4.03 -22.69 5.07
C THR A 401 3.97 -23.51 3.78
N GLN A 402 2.89 -24.26 3.58
CA GLN A 402 2.65 -24.95 2.30
C GLN A 402 2.30 -23.94 1.21
N GLU A 403 1.51 -22.93 1.58
CA GLU A 403 1.08 -21.82 0.71
C GLU A 403 1.94 -20.58 0.94
N ASP A 404 1.97 -19.69 -0.05
CA ASP A 404 2.51 -18.34 0.15
C ASP A 404 1.56 -17.53 1.05
N VAL A 405 2.14 -16.66 1.88
CA VAL A 405 1.39 -15.76 2.79
C VAL A 405 1.76 -14.29 2.61
N VAL A 406 2.85 -14.01 1.90
CA VAL A 406 3.21 -12.69 1.35
C VAL A 406 3.32 -12.92 -0.15
N HIS A 407 2.54 -12.21 -0.98
CA HIS A 407 2.42 -12.52 -2.42
C HIS A 407 3.03 -11.49 -3.36
N HIS A 408 3.16 -10.24 -2.92
CA HIS A 408 3.40 -9.11 -3.81
C HIS A 408 4.34 -8.05 -3.22
N ASN A 409 4.49 -6.94 -3.93
CA ASN A 409 5.25 -5.79 -3.52
C ASN A 409 4.79 -5.17 -2.18
N VAL A 410 5.71 -4.46 -1.54
CA VAL A 410 5.42 -3.57 -0.41
C VAL A 410 4.47 -2.43 -0.80
N ASP A 411 3.60 -2.01 0.11
CA ASP A 411 2.73 -0.85 -0.08
C ASP A 411 3.52 0.45 -0.28
N ALA A 412 4.77 0.51 0.21
CA ALA A 412 5.75 1.55 -0.12
C ALA A 412 5.97 1.74 -1.64
N HIS A 413 5.74 0.70 -2.45
CA HIS A 413 5.88 0.71 -3.91
C HIS A 413 4.52 0.63 -4.66
N SER A 414 3.41 0.63 -3.92
CA SER A 414 2.05 0.54 -4.46
C SER A 414 1.61 1.86 -5.11
N LEU A 415 1.09 1.75 -6.34
CA LEU A 415 0.58 2.90 -7.09
C LEU A 415 -0.75 3.46 -6.53
N ALA A 416 -1.39 2.70 -5.64
CA ALA A 416 -2.71 2.97 -5.07
C ALA A 416 -2.72 2.75 -3.54
N THR A 417 -1.63 3.11 -2.86
CA THR A 417 -1.56 3.11 -1.40
C THR A 417 -2.63 4.02 -0.78
N ASP A 418 -3.16 3.59 0.37
CA ASP A 418 -3.93 4.41 1.30
C ASP A 418 -3.25 4.25 2.66
N GLU A 419 -2.46 5.27 3.02
CA GLU A 419 -1.64 5.25 4.23
C GLU A 419 -2.48 5.08 5.51
N SER A 420 -3.68 5.67 5.53
CA SER A 420 -4.59 5.58 6.68
C SER A 420 -5.10 4.15 6.92
N ALA A 421 -5.16 3.34 5.85
CA ALA A 421 -5.57 1.94 5.87
C ALA A 421 -4.40 0.97 6.15
N ASN A 422 -3.23 1.46 6.59
CA ASN A 422 -2.09 0.61 6.97
C ASN A 422 -2.09 0.23 8.46
N TYR A 423 -2.72 1.03 9.31
CA TYR A 423 -2.62 0.91 10.77
C TYR A 423 -3.69 -0.03 11.38
N PRO A 424 -3.35 -0.79 12.45
CA PRO A 424 -2.02 -0.92 13.03
C PRO A 424 -1.06 -1.77 12.20
N VAL A 425 0.18 -1.30 12.10
CA VAL A 425 1.30 -1.97 11.43
C VAL A 425 2.01 -2.86 12.46
N THR A 426 2.45 -4.05 12.06
CA THR A 426 3.34 -4.89 12.88
C THR A 426 4.75 -4.84 12.30
N ALA A 427 5.70 -4.34 13.07
CA ALA A 427 7.09 -4.18 12.67
C ALA A 427 7.99 -5.22 13.36
N PHE A 428 8.94 -5.77 12.62
CA PHE A 428 9.86 -6.82 13.06
C PHE A 428 11.30 -6.33 12.82
N PHE A 429 12.16 -6.50 13.82
CA PHE A 429 13.54 -6.00 13.80
C PHE A 429 14.55 -7.13 14.05
N PRO A 430 15.76 -7.05 13.47
CA PRO A 430 16.88 -7.87 13.90
C PRO A 430 17.19 -7.67 15.39
N GLU A 431 17.36 -8.76 16.13
CA GLU A 431 17.71 -8.77 17.56
C GLU A 431 18.98 -7.96 17.87
N SER A 432 19.93 -7.96 16.93
CA SER A 432 21.18 -7.18 16.95
C SER A 432 20.99 -5.66 17.00
N MET A 433 19.80 -5.13 16.65
CA MET A 433 19.51 -3.70 16.77
C MET A 433 19.21 -3.26 18.21
N GLY A 434 18.70 -4.16 19.07
CA GLY A 434 18.15 -3.79 20.37
C GLY A 434 16.89 -2.90 20.32
N ILE A 435 16.29 -2.71 19.13
CA ILE A 435 15.06 -1.92 18.95
C ILE A 435 13.84 -2.76 19.34
N HIS A 436 13.02 -2.20 20.24
CA HIS A 436 11.69 -2.70 20.64
C HIS A 436 11.60 -4.23 20.86
N ASP A 437 12.56 -4.84 21.55
CA ASP A 437 12.59 -6.30 21.80
C ASP A 437 12.39 -7.16 20.53
N GLY A 438 12.81 -6.64 19.36
CA GLY A 438 12.67 -7.29 18.05
C GLY A 438 11.28 -7.19 17.40
N ILE A 439 10.26 -6.62 18.06
CA ILE A 439 8.90 -6.52 17.51
C ILE A 439 8.05 -5.42 18.16
N CYS A 440 7.32 -4.63 17.37
CA CYS A 440 6.31 -3.71 17.88
C CYS A 440 5.04 -3.62 17.01
N MET A 441 3.97 -3.05 17.57
CA MET A 441 2.80 -2.56 16.83
C MET A 441 2.71 -1.05 16.88
N ILE A 442 2.52 -0.46 15.70
CA ILE A 442 2.49 0.97 15.39
C ILE A 442 1.07 1.34 14.96
N PHE A 443 0.46 2.34 15.59
CA PHE A 443 -0.97 2.64 15.45
C PHE A 443 -1.28 3.92 14.66
N ASN A 444 -0.29 4.79 14.42
CA ASN A 444 -0.47 6.04 13.70
C ASN A 444 0.81 6.46 12.92
N GLU A 445 0.65 7.49 12.08
CA GLU A 445 1.71 8.09 11.24
C GLU A 445 2.90 8.60 12.07
N GLN A 446 2.67 9.17 13.27
CA GLN A 446 3.77 9.67 14.10
C GLN A 446 4.65 8.54 14.65
N GLN A 447 4.04 7.46 15.16
CA GLN A 447 4.78 6.30 15.64
C GLN A 447 5.56 5.61 14.50
N LEU A 448 5.02 5.59 13.27
CA LEU A 448 5.75 5.06 12.12
C LEU A 448 6.97 5.93 11.78
N LEU A 449 6.81 7.26 11.79
CA LEU A 449 7.91 8.20 11.65
C LEU A 449 9.00 8.01 12.71
N ASP A 450 8.62 7.88 13.98
CA ASP A 450 9.54 7.70 15.10
C ASP A 450 10.38 6.43 14.92
N VAL A 451 9.74 5.29 14.61
CA VAL A 451 10.41 4.02 14.29
C VAL A 451 11.32 4.14 13.05
N MET A 452 10.89 4.87 12.02
CA MET A 452 11.73 5.11 10.83
C MET A 452 12.96 5.99 11.17
N PHE A 453 12.88 6.90 12.14
CA PHE A 453 14.03 7.65 12.62
C PHE A 453 15.01 6.74 13.37
N GLU A 454 14.54 5.89 14.29
CA GLU A 454 15.38 4.91 15.00
C GLU A 454 16.14 4.00 14.01
N LEU A 455 15.46 3.51 12.97
CA LEU A 455 16.11 2.75 11.89
C LEU A 455 17.18 3.54 11.13
N MET A 456 16.92 4.81 10.81
CA MET A 456 17.90 5.64 10.11
C MET A 456 19.12 5.97 10.98
N GLU A 457 18.96 6.12 12.29
CA GLU A 457 20.06 6.25 13.25
C GLU A 457 20.85 4.94 13.42
N ALA A 458 20.18 3.79 13.38
CA ALA A 458 20.80 2.46 13.33
C ALA A 458 21.52 2.13 12.00
N GLY A 459 21.55 3.07 11.04
CA GLY A 459 22.26 2.91 9.76
C GLY A 459 21.46 2.25 8.64
N TYR A 460 20.14 2.19 8.76
CA TYR A 460 19.25 1.59 7.76
C TYR A 460 18.58 2.67 6.89
N GLU A 461 18.14 2.33 5.70
CA GLU A 461 17.25 3.15 4.87
C GLU A 461 15.90 2.41 4.71
N PRO A 462 14.82 2.93 5.32
CA PRO A 462 13.47 2.37 5.13
C PRO A 462 12.84 2.86 3.83
N GLU A 463 12.14 1.96 3.13
CA GLU A 463 11.39 2.31 1.91
C GLU A 463 10.23 3.27 2.21
N LYS A 464 9.87 4.12 1.22
CA LYS A 464 8.94 5.24 1.39
C LYS A 464 8.05 5.38 0.14
N ASN A 465 6.72 5.39 0.30
CA ASN A 465 5.85 5.75 -0.81
C ASN A 465 5.85 7.26 -1.03
N LEU A 466 5.99 7.69 -2.29
CA LEU A 466 5.91 9.09 -2.69
C LEU A 466 4.48 9.67 -2.64
N LEU A 467 3.46 8.82 -2.45
CA LEU A 467 2.08 9.22 -2.16
C LEU A 467 1.78 9.44 -0.67
N TRP A 468 2.63 8.92 0.24
CA TRP A 468 2.44 9.12 1.68
C TRP A 468 2.56 10.59 2.08
N GLY A 469 1.81 10.93 3.13
CA GLY A 469 1.51 12.29 3.58
C GLY A 469 2.69 12.90 4.35
N LYS A 470 2.60 12.88 5.68
CA LYS A 470 3.64 13.38 6.58
C LYS A 470 4.64 12.29 6.94
N THR A 471 4.32 11.00 6.74
CA THR A 471 5.25 9.84 6.77
C THR A 471 6.31 9.91 5.66
N ARG A 472 7.13 10.96 5.68
CA ARG A 472 8.29 11.20 4.82
C ARG A 472 9.51 11.41 5.70
N ALA A 473 9.90 10.34 6.40
CA ALA A 473 11.04 10.37 7.31
C ALA A 473 12.31 10.83 6.57
N ARG A 474 12.81 12.02 6.96
CA ARG A 474 14.09 12.59 6.52
C ARG A 474 15.14 12.29 7.60
N ARG A 475 16.36 11.90 7.22
CA ARG A 475 17.43 11.63 8.19
C ARG A 475 17.60 12.84 9.15
N PRO A 476 17.74 12.64 10.47
CA PRO A 476 17.91 13.74 11.42
C PRO A 476 19.06 14.69 11.04
N SER A 477 20.16 14.16 10.52
CA SER A 477 21.29 14.94 9.98
C SER A 477 20.93 15.84 8.81
N PHE A 478 20.02 15.42 7.91
CA PHE A 478 19.51 16.25 6.83
C PHE A 478 18.67 17.42 7.39
N ASN A 479 17.80 17.16 8.36
CA ASN A 479 17.00 18.22 8.98
C ASN A 479 17.88 19.22 9.77
N GLN A 480 18.94 18.74 10.46
CA GLN A 480 19.94 19.60 11.10
C GLN A 480 20.70 20.45 10.08
N ALA A 481 21.12 19.86 8.96
CA ALA A 481 21.79 20.59 7.88
C ALA A 481 20.86 21.63 7.22
N LEU A 482 19.59 21.29 7.00
CA LEU A 482 18.56 22.19 6.46
C LEU A 482 18.32 23.37 7.41
N HIS A 483 18.09 23.12 8.69
CA HIS A 483 17.91 24.17 9.70
C HIS A 483 19.16 25.08 9.82
N HIS A 484 20.36 24.53 9.66
CA HIS A 484 21.61 25.32 9.63
C HIS A 484 21.73 26.18 8.35
N LEU A 485 21.22 25.71 7.20
CA LEU A 485 21.13 26.50 5.97
C LEU A 485 20.06 27.60 6.10
N GLU A 486 18.85 27.26 6.58
CA GLU A 486 17.75 28.22 6.80
C GLU A 486 18.15 29.32 7.77
N GLY A 487 18.81 28.97 8.89
CA GLY A 487 19.36 29.95 9.84
C GLY A 487 20.43 30.86 9.24
N LYS A 488 21.25 30.37 8.30
CA LYS A 488 22.18 31.21 7.54
C LYS A 488 21.46 32.14 6.57
N THR A 489 20.46 31.66 5.84
CA THR A 489 19.67 32.48 4.91
C THR A 489 18.94 33.60 5.65
N LEU A 490 18.30 33.30 6.78
CA LEU A 490 17.66 34.30 7.65
C LEU A 490 18.66 35.32 8.18
N SER A 491 19.84 34.87 8.65
CA SER A 491 20.91 35.78 9.09
C SER A 491 21.45 36.66 7.95
N GLN A 492 21.50 36.15 6.72
CA GLN A 492 21.94 36.93 5.57
C GLN A 492 20.88 37.97 5.18
N GLN A 493 19.60 37.59 5.06
CA GLN A 493 18.50 38.52 4.79
C GLN A 493 18.42 39.65 5.83
N GLN A 494 18.75 39.36 7.10
CA GLN A 494 18.83 40.39 8.14
C GLN A 494 20.00 41.37 7.93
N LYS A 495 21.18 40.89 7.48
CA LYS A 495 22.31 41.76 7.11
C LYS A 495 22.00 42.59 5.88
N ASP A 496 21.43 41.99 4.84
CA ASP A 496 21.08 42.67 3.60
C ASP A 496 20.05 43.77 3.86
N LYS A 497 19.07 43.52 4.75
CA LYS A 497 18.12 44.53 5.23
C LYS A 497 18.79 45.65 6.05
N GLN A 498 19.71 45.32 6.96
CA GLN A 498 20.47 46.33 7.71
C GLN A 498 21.34 47.19 6.79
N LEU A 499 22.00 46.60 5.79
CA LEU A 499 22.77 47.31 4.79
C LEU A 499 21.88 48.24 3.96
N GLY A 500 20.68 47.79 3.57
CA GLY A 500 19.67 48.64 2.92
C GLY A 500 19.25 49.83 3.79
N GLU A 501 18.94 49.60 5.06
CA GLU A 501 18.60 50.66 6.04
C GLU A 501 19.77 51.62 6.29
N GLU A 502 21.03 51.16 6.24
CA GLU A 502 22.23 52.00 6.34
C GLU A 502 22.47 52.84 5.07
N ILE A 503 22.26 52.27 3.88
CA ILE A 503 22.35 52.98 2.59
C ILE A 503 21.25 54.06 2.49
N GLU A 504 20.01 53.71 2.84
CA GLU A 504 18.86 54.64 2.81
C GLU A 504 19.09 55.81 3.79
N LYS A 505 19.55 55.51 5.01
CA LYS A 505 19.95 56.51 6.01
C LYS A 505 21.14 57.37 5.59
N TYR A 506 22.06 56.83 4.79
CA TYR A 506 23.17 57.58 4.23
C TYR A 506 22.68 58.58 3.17
N TRP A 507 21.80 58.16 2.25
CA TRP A 507 21.18 59.06 1.27
C TRP A 507 20.30 60.15 1.93
N ASP A 508 19.49 59.79 2.93
CA ASP A 508 18.68 60.75 3.69
C ASP A 508 19.51 61.76 4.51
N SER A 509 20.80 61.52 4.72
CA SER A 509 21.68 62.43 5.48
C SER A 509 22.05 63.72 4.75
N GLY A 510 21.65 63.88 3.48
CA GLY A 510 21.59 65.17 2.80
C GLY A 510 22.95 65.75 2.35
N ILE A 511 23.84 64.91 1.80
CA ILE A 511 25.11 65.38 1.22
C ILE A 511 24.82 66.14 -0.08
N SER A 512 24.87 67.46 -0.02
CA SER A 512 24.65 68.32 -1.19
C SER A 512 25.90 68.48 -2.06
N SER A 513 25.73 68.24 -3.36
CA SER A 513 26.47 68.85 -4.49
C SER A 513 27.91 68.42 -4.85
N GLU A 514 28.46 67.33 -4.31
CA GLU A 514 29.73 66.73 -4.81
C GLU A 514 29.62 65.19 -5.02
N SER A 515 28.46 64.67 -5.45
CA SER A 515 28.14 63.22 -5.34
C SER A 515 28.59 62.29 -6.48
N ASN A 516 29.05 62.77 -7.64
CA ASN A 516 29.27 61.89 -8.80
C ASN A 516 30.43 60.89 -8.66
N GLU A 517 31.59 61.27 -8.11
CA GLU A 517 32.73 60.34 -7.94
C GLU A 517 32.44 59.31 -6.82
N LEU A 518 31.69 59.71 -5.78
CA LEU A 518 31.36 58.84 -4.65
C LEU A 518 30.27 57.81 -5.01
N GLU A 519 29.35 58.15 -5.91
CA GLU A 519 28.35 57.21 -6.44
C GLU A 519 28.99 56.09 -7.27
N GLU A 520 30.03 56.38 -8.07
CA GLU A 520 30.81 55.33 -8.75
C GLU A 520 31.55 54.44 -7.74
N GLU A 521 32.20 55.00 -6.72
CA GLU A 521 32.98 54.24 -5.74
C GLU A 521 32.09 53.33 -4.86
N VAL A 522 30.88 53.79 -4.49
CA VAL A 522 29.87 52.97 -3.79
C VAL A 522 29.29 51.88 -4.69
N MET A 523 29.02 52.16 -5.96
CA MET A 523 28.52 51.16 -6.91
C MET A 523 29.57 50.08 -7.21
N ASP A 524 30.86 50.43 -7.33
CA ASP A 524 31.92 49.46 -7.55
C ASP A 524 32.15 48.59 -6.29
N PHE A 525 32.04 49.17 -5.08
CA PHE A 525 32.06 48.40 -3.83
C PHE A 525 30.89 47.40 -3.74
N LEU A 526 29.67 47.81 -4.12
CA LEU A 526 28.50 46.92 -4.15
C LEU A 526 28.63 45.81 -5.21
N LEU A 527 29.22 46.10 -6.38
CA LEU A 527 29.56 45.09 -7.38
C LEU A 527 30.56 44.07 -6.84
N GLN A 528 31.65 44.54 -6.22
CA GLN A 528 32.69 43.67 -5.66
C GLN A 528 32.14 42.76 -4.54
N ALA A 529 31.28 43.30 -3.66
CA ALA A 529 30.61 42.52 -2.62
C ALA A 529 29.71 41.42 -3.20
N SER A 530 28.93 41.75 -4.24
CA SER A 530 28.05 40.79 -4.94
C SER A 530 28.84 39.67 -5.63
N VAL A 531 29.94 40.01 -6.32
CA VAL A 531 30.83 39.02 -6.97
C VAL A 531 31.48 38.11 -5.93
N GLN A 532 31.92 38.64 -4.80
CA GLN A 532 32.48 37.84 -3.71
C GLN A 532 31.43 36.87 -3.13
N GLN A 533 30.19 37.33 -2.93
CA GLN A 533 29.09 36.51 -2.42
C GLN A 533 28.74 35.35 -3.38
N GLN A 534 28.68 35.60 -4.70
CA GLN A 534 28.48 34.55 -5.70
C GLN A 534 29.62 33.51 -5.64
N THR A 535 30.87 33.96 -5.54
CA THR A 535 32.05 33.09 -5.46
C THR A 535 32.03 32.20 -4.20
N GLU A 536 31.57 32.72 -3.06
CA GLU A 536 31.43 31.94 -1.83
C GLU A 536 30.29 30.90 -1.91
N ILE A 537 29.17 31.24 -2.55
CA ILE A 537 28.06 30.31 -2.81
C ILE A 537 28.51 29.19 -3.76
N GLU A 538 29.21 29.51 -4.84
CA GLU A 538 29.79 28.50 -5.74
C GLU A 538 30.78 27.58 -5.02
N MET A 539 31.67 28.13 -4.18
CA MET A 539 32.59 27.32 -3.38
C MET A 539 31.86 26.42 -2.37
N ALA A 540 30.76 26.88 -1.77
CA ALA A 540 29.94 26.06 -0.88
C ALA A 540 29.23 24.92 -1.64
N MET A 541 28.61 25.22 -2.78
CA MET A 541 27.99 24.24 -3.69
C MET A 541 29.00 23.20 -4.18
N ARG A 542 30.21 23.65 -4.56
CA ARG A 542 31.31 22.78 -5.02
C ARG A 542 31.85 21.89 -3.90
N LYS A 543 31.94 22.40 -2.66
CA LYS A 543 32.28 21.59 -1.48
C LYS A 543 31.23 20.53 -1.15
N LEU A 544 29.94 20.88 -1.27
CA LEU A 544 28.85 19.91 -1.09
C LEU A 544 28.92 18.81 -2.17
N SER A 545 29.10 19.18 -3.44
CA SER A 545 29.24 18.24 -4.55
C SER A 545 30.48 17.34 -4.44
N LEU A 546 31.62 17.86 -3.96
CA LEU A 546 32.81 17.07 -3.67
C LEU A 546 32.63 16.15 -2.46
N SER A 547 31.85 16.56 -1.45
CA SER A 547 31.53 15.69 -0.30
C SER A 547 30.66 14.49 -0.67
N SER A 548 29.91 14.54 -1.77
CA SER A 548 29.19 13.41 -2.36
C SER A 548 30.01 12.51 -3.29
N GLN A 549 31.26 12.87 -3.63
CA GLN A 549 32.13 12.09 -4.52
C GLN A 549 33.30 11.41 -3.80
N GLY A 550 33.41 11.58 -2.47
CA GLY A 550 34.47 11.01 -1.64
C GLY A 550 34.38 9.51 -1.35
N SER A 551 33.97 8.67 -2.29
CA SER A 551 33.93 7.20 -2.11
C SER A 551 34.27 6.33 -3.33
N GLU A 552 34.72 6.90 -4.45
CA GLU A 552 35.17 6.09 -5.60
C GLU A 552 36.67 6.24 -5.84
N GLY A 553 37.43 5.25 -5.36
CA GLY A 553 38.86 5.12 -5.61
C GLY A 553 39.17 4.01 -6.62
N ASN A 554 39.85 4.38 -7.70
CA ASN A 554 40.63 3.52 -8.61
C ASN A 554 39.91 2.36 -9.35
N LEU A 555 39.55 2.58 -10.61
CA LEU A 555 39.80 1.60 -11.69
C LEU A 555 40.24 2.25 -13.01
N SER A 556 41.55 2.22 -13.24
CA SER A 556 42.24 1.89 -14.50
C SER A 556 41.52 2.07 -15.86
N SER A 557 41.91 3.13 -16.57
CA SER A 557 42.13 3.24 -18.04
C SER A 557 41.79 2.07 -18.99
N SER A 558 41.14 2.41 -20.11
CA SER A 558 41.69 2.13 -21.46
C SER A 558 41.04 2.99 -22.55
N ASP A 559 41.84 3.43 -23.52
CA ASP A 559 41.46 4.28 -24.66
C ASP A 559 40.43 3.66 -25.63
N SER A 560 39.64 4.53 -26.28
CA SER A 560 39.71 4.68 -27.75
C SER A 560 38.89 5.89 -28.23
N ALA A 561 39.54 6.83 -28.93
CA ALA A 561 38.87 7.94 -29.60
C ALA A 561 38.39 7.56 -31.01
N ILE A 562 37.21 8.05 -31.40
CA ILE A 562 36.77 8.18 -32.80
C ILE A 562 36.08 9.56 -32.92
N GLU A 563 36.58 10.40 -33.82
CA GLU A 563 35.95 11.67 -34.26
C GLU A 563 35.29 11.49 -35.65
N LEU A 564 34.51 12.49 -36.08
CA LEU A 564 33.98 12.69 -37.45
C LEU A 564 32.86 11.69 -37.86
N ASP A 565 31.86 11.95 -38.72
CA ASP A 565 31.32 13.12 -39.47
C ASP A 565 29.89 12.71 -39.96
N SER A 566 28.91 13.53 -40.36
CA SER A 566 28.74 15.00 -40.50
C SER A 566 27.23 15.38 -40.43
N ASP A 567 26.87 16.60 -40.87
CA ASP A 567 25.50 17.10 -41.15
C ASP A 567 24.72 16.30 -42.22
N ASP A 568 23.37 16.28 -42.17
CA ASP A 568 22.52 17.04 -43.13
C ASP A 568 20.97 16.91 -42.93
N ASP A 569 20.33 18.08 -43.06
CA ASP A 569 19.02 18.44 -43.61
C ASP A 569 17.60 18.03 -43.09
N LEU A 570 16.75 19.06 -43.18
CA LEU A 570 15.33 19.20 -42.84
C LEU A 570 14.39 18.75 -43.97
N ILE A 571 13.11 18.44 -43.64
CA ILE A 571 11.84 18.61 -44.42
C ILE A 571 10.74 17.80 -43.66
N SER A 572 9.69 18.37 -43.03
CA SER A 572 8.45 18.95 -43.61
C SER A 572 7.64 17.93 -44.45
N SER A 573 6.32 17.73 -44.36
CA SER A 573 5.26 18.02 -43.39
C SER A 573 4.00 17.21 -43.80
N ASP A 574 2.93 17.28 -43.00
CA ASP A 574 1.51 17.13 -43.43
C ASP A 574 0.85 15.77 -43.75
N SER A 575 0.01 15.36 -42.77
CA SER A 575 -1.45 15.18 -42.93
C SER A 575 -2.07 13.89 -43.51
N ALA A 576 -2.95 13.26 -42.71
CA ALA A 576 -4.31 12.74 -43.01
C ALA A 576 -4.82 11.97 -41.77
N ILE A 577 -5.88 12.37 -41.05
CA ILE A 577 -7.32 12.39 -41.37
C ILE A 577 -7.99 11.00 -41.30
N SER A 578 -8.87 10.84 -40.29
CA SER A 578 -10.07 9.96 -40.26
C SER A 578 -9.87 8.43 -40.34
N LEU A 579 -10.83 7.57 -39.96
CA LEU A 579 -12.09 7.73 -39.21
C LEU A 579 -12.42 6.39 -38.52
N GLU A 580 -13.49 6.40 -37.72
CA GLU A 580 -14.14 5.21 -37.16
C GLU A 580 -14.61 4.23 -38.25
N SER A 581 -14.57 2.93 -37.94
CA SER A 581 -15.50 1.94 -38.50
C SER A 581 -15.74 0.84 -37.48
N GLU A 582 -16.84 0.95 -36.73
CA GLU A 582 -17.58 -0.24 -36.32
C GLU A 582 -18.08 -0.93 -37.59
N ASP A 583 -17.95 -2.25 -37.69
CA ASP A 583 -18.76 -3.07 -38.58
C ASP A 583 -18.91 -4.45 -37.93
N GLU A 584 -20.15 -4.79 -37.58
CA GLU A 584 -20.52 -6.15 -37.23
C GLU A 584 -20.72 -7.02 -38.48
N GLU A 585 -20.69 -8.33 -38.23
CA GLU A 585 -21.45 -9.36 -38.94
C GLU A 585 -20.89 -10.08 -40.19
N LEU A 586 -21.47 -11.28 -40.35
CA LEU A 586 -21.43 -12.22 -41.47
C LEU A 586 -20.18 -13.09 -41.69
N SER A 587 -20.29 -14.28 -41.07
CA SER A 587 -19.60 -15.51 -41.43
C SER A 587 -19.64 -15.85 -42.93
N ILE A 588 -18.49 -16.21 -43.50
CA ILE A 588 -18.43 -17.13 -44.65
C ILE A 588 -17.48 -18.27 -44.31
N SER A 589 -18.01 -19.49 -44.28
CA SER A 589 -17.22 -20.70 -44.13
C SER A 589 -16.57 -21.11 -45.45
N THR A 590 -15.30 -21.51 -45.40
CA THR A 590 -14.72 -22.41 -46.40
C THR A 590 -14.23 -23.67 -45.71
N SER A 591 -14.53 -24.81 -46.31
CA SER A 591 -14.39 -26.13 -45.67
C SER A 591 -13.28 -26.93 -46.35
N SER A 592 -12.58 -27.76 -45.57
CA SER A 592 -11.76 -28.84 -46.12
C SER A 592 -11.84 -30.11 -45.26
N LEU A 593 -12.86 -30.91 -45.58
CA LEU A 593 -12.84 -32.37 -45.67
C LEU A 593 -11.84 -33.14 -44.77
N ARG A 594 -12.39 -33.90 -43.81
CA ARG A 594 -12.17 -35.37 -43.78
C ARG A 594 -13.28 -36.14 -43.05
N SER A 595 -13.81 -37.13 -43.78
CA SER A 595 -14.90 -38.03 -43.39
C SER A 595 -14.52 -39.01 -42.29
N THR A 596 -15.46 -39.37 -41.39
CA THR A 596 -16.11 -40.71 -41.41
C THR A 596 -17.41 -40.81 -40.58
N LYS A 597 -18.50 -41.13 -41.28
CA LYS A 597 -19.71 -41.90 -40.92
C LYS A 597 -19.93 -42.33 -39.44
N HIS A 598 -21.10 -41.97 -38.87
CA HIS A 598 -22.19 -42.94 -38.62
C HIS A 598 -23.56 -42.25 -38.33
N ARG A 599 -24.63 -42.76 -38.97
CA ARG A 599 -26.07 -42.65 -38.62
C ARG A 599 -26.53 -44.05 -38.14
N PRO A 600 -27.75 -44.32 -37.61
CA PRO A 600 -29.03 -43.56 -37.64
C PRO A 600 -29.53 -43.19 -36.20
N SER A 601 -30.76 -42.75 -35.88
CA SER A 601 -32.06 -42.69 -36.59
C SER A 601 -32.91 -41.44 -36.19
N LEU A 602 -34.07 -41.29 -36.83
CA LEU A 602 -35.02 -40.16 -36.74
C LEU A 602 -36.26 -40.51 -35.88
N ASP A 603 -37.21 -39.55 -35.87
CA ASP A 603 -38.60 -39.59 -35.38
C ASP A 603 -38.77 -39.23 -33.87
N SER A 604 -39.71 -38.37 -33.43
CA SER A 604 -41.02 -38.00 -34.04
C SER A 604 -41.44 -36.53 -33.81
N ILE A 605 -42.47 -36.09 -34.55
CA ILE A 605 -43.16 -34.79 -34.50
C ILE A 605 -44.46 -34.87 -33.66
N SER A 606 -44.79 -33.81 -32.91
CA SER A 606 -46.15 -33.30 -32.61
C SER A 606 -46.03 -32.02 -31.76
N GLU A 607 -46.37 -30.82 -32.20
CA GLU A 607 -47.71 -30.25 -32.49
C GLU A 607 -48.61 -29.99 -31.27
N GLU A 608 -49.00 -28.71 -31.15
CA GLU A 608 -50.20 -28.12 -30.51
C GLU A 608 -50.49 -28.35 -29.01
N ASN A 609 -50.51 -27.27 -28.21
CA ASN A 609 -51.77 -26.54 -27.94
C ASN A 609 -51.53 -25.28 -27.06
N ASP A 610 -52.04 -24.14 -27.50
CA ASP A 610 -52.34 -22.93 -26.71
C ASP A 610 -53.88 -22.82 -26.63
N PRO A 611 -54.49 -22.41 -25.50
CA PRO A 611 -55.04 -21.04 -25.47
C PRO A 611 -55.08 -20.38 -24.08
N GLY A 612 -54.98 -19.03 -24.01
CA GLY A 612 -55.27 -18.35 -22.73
C GLY A 612 -55.20 -16.81 -22.66
N TYR A 613 -55.90 -16.10 -23.54
CA TYR A 613 -56.10 -14.63 -23.48
C TYR A 613 -56.32 -14.02 -22.08
N GLY A 614 -55.75 -12.83 -21.85
CA GLY A 614 -56.02 -11.96 -20.71
C GLY A 614 -55.52 -10.53 -20.95
N SER A 615 -56.29 -9.72 -21.68
CA SER A 615 -55.97 -8.34 -22.04
C SER A 615 -56.39 -7.34 -20.97
N ASP A 616 -55.63 -6.25 -20.80
CA ASP A 616 -56.16 -4.93 -20.44
C ASP A 616 -55.31 -3.81 -21.06
N SER A 617 -55.90 -2.62 -21.20
CA SER A 617 -55.55 -1.61 -22.22
C SER A 617 -54.52 -0.53 -21.84
N GLU A 618 -53.68 -0.19 -22.83
CA GLU A 618 -53.31 1.15 -23.34
C GLU A 618 -53.78 2.43 -22.59
N PRO A 619 -52.97 3.52 -22.63
CA PRO A 619 -52.84 4.28 -23.89
C PRO A 619 -51.42 4.72 -24.31
N GLU A 620 -51.27 4.92 -25.62
CA GLU A 620 -50.18 5.68 -26.25
C GLU A 620 -50.28 7.18 -25.94
N ASP A 621 -49.14 7.85 -25.71
CA ASP A 621 -48.71 9.09 -26.39
C ASP A 621 -47.65 9.86 -25.57
N LEU A 622 -46.44 9.97 -26.12
CA LEU A 622 -45.62 11.20 -26.18
C LEU A 622 -44.27 10.89 -26.86
N HIS A 623 -44.17 11.21 -28.15
CA HIS A 623 -42.93 11.11 -28.93
C HIS A 623 -41.99 12.29 -28.64
N ASP A 624 -40.89 12.03 -27.93
CA ASP A 624 -39.80 13.00 -27.72
C ASP A 624 -38.90 13.09 -28.97
N ASN A 625 -39.25 13.98 -29.91
CA ASN A 625 -38.42 14.30 -31.08
C ASN A 625 -37.31 15.30 -30.72
N LEU A 626 -36.26 14.83 -30.04
CA LEU A 626 -35.06 15.63 -29.79
C LEU A 626 -34.15 15.64 -31.02
N THR A 627 -33.68 16.82 -31.44
CA THR A 627 -32.72 16.97 -32.53
C THR A 627 -31.32 16.53 -32.12
N ARG A 628 -30.48 16.20 -33.11
CA ARG A 628 -29.07 15.80 -32.89
C ARG A 628 -28.25 16.87 -32.14
N GLU A 629 -28.63 18.14 -32.22
CA GLU A 629 -28.00 19.23 -31.47
C GLU A 629 -28.46 19.28 -30.01
N GLN A 630 -29.73 19.00 -29.71
CA GLN A 630 -30.24 18.91 -28.34
C GLN A 630 -29.63 17.72 -27.57
N LEU A 631 -29.37 16.60 -28.24
CA LEU A 631 -28.62 15.47 -27.67
C LEU A 631 -27.17 15.87 -27.33
N ARG A 632 -26.47 16.56 -28.23
CA ARG A 632 -25.10 17.07 -27.97
C ARG A 632 -25.05 18.11 -26.84
N ALA A 633 -26.04 19.01 -26.76
CA ALA A 633 -26.14 19.95 -25.64
C ALA A 633 -26.31 19.24 -24.29
N ARG A 634 -27.08 18.15 -24.27
CA ARG A 634 -27.34 17.33 -23.07
C ARG A 634 -26.12 16.49 -22.65
N GLU A 635 -25.27 16.07 -23.58
CA GLU A 635 -23.96 15.47 -23.26
C GLU A 635 -22.96 16.49 -22.72
N ASN A 636 -22.87 17.68 -23.34
CA ASN A 636 -21.99 18.76 -22.88
C ASN A 636 -22.35 19.30 -21.48
N LEU A 637 -23.64 19.24 -21.09
CA LEU A 637 -24.08 19.55 -19.72
C LEU A 637 -23.77 18.45 -18.70
N ARG A 638 -23.57 17.20 -19.13
CA ARG A 638 -23.14 16.10 -18.24
C ARG A 638 -21.63 16.10 -17.97
N SER A 639 -20.82 16.64 -18.88
CA SER A 639 -19.36 16.70 -18.73
C SER A 639 -18.85 17.92 -17.95
N SER A 640 -19.68 18.95 -17.72
CA SER A 640 -19.29 20.18 -17.01
C SER A 640 -19.51 20.17 -15.49
N GLY A 641 -20.08 19.10 -14.92
CA GLY A 641 -20.11 18.88 -13.46
C GLY A 641 -21.03 19.80 -12.64
N GLN A 642 -21.91 20.59 -13.28
CA GLN A 642 -22.89 21.43 -12.59
C GLN A 642 -24.27 20.77 -12.56
N SER A 643 -24.61 20.13 -11.44
CA SER A 643 -25.98 19.65 -11.15
C SER A 643 -26.49 20.30 -9.86
N GLY A 644 -27.32 21.34 -9.96
CA GLY A 644 -27.86 21.99 -8.76
C GLY A 644 -28.45 23.38 -8.93
N GLN A 645 -29.32 23.60 -9.91
CA GLN A 645 -30.34 24.65 -9.81
C GLN A 645 -31.54 24.34 -10.72
N GLU A 646 -32.74 24.46 -10.18
CA GLU A 646 -33.99 24.39 -10.94
C GLU A 646 -34.09 25.62 -11.84
N ILE A 647 -34.49 25.41 -13.10
CA ILE A 647 -34.91 26.48 -14.00
C ILE A 647 -36.32 26.10 -14.45
N SER A 648 -37.27 26.98 -14.18
CA SER A 648 -38.67 26.89 -14.60
C SER A 648 -38.81 27.20 -16.09
N ASP A 649 -39.81 26.59 -16.74
CA ASP A 649 -40.11 26.81 -18.16
C ASP A 649 -40.61 28.25 -18.46
N GLU A 650 -39.71 29.13 -18.90
CA GLU A 650 -39.98 30.34 -19.71
C GLU A 650 -38.89 30.53 -20.78
#